data_AF-A0A800FHI8-F1
#
_entry.id   AF-A0A800FHI8-F1
#
_cell.length_a   1.000
_cell.length_b   1.000
_cell.length_c   1.000
_cell.angle_alpha   90.00
_cell.angle_beta   90.00
_cell.angle_gamma   90.00
#
_symmetry.space_group_name_H-M   'P 1'
#
loop_
_entity.id
_entity.type
_entity.pdbx_description
1 polymer ?
#
loop_
_entity_poly.entity_id
_entity_poly.type
_entity_poly.pdbx_seq_one_letter_code
_entity_poly.pdbx_strand_id
1 'polypeptide(L)'
;MGAHIFNMHMNTGIGDAVIAAMDSFAVLFHHDELEFVPFFVNGYSWGGQFGYHFTKWIPERVVGFITQKGGYHDTTAAGDAIEVPGLMFVGENDLPYRIENLTGIFLDHRPLGAKWILAMEQGVGHTQVTDYPFLDSFFNTVADLRLPVSMDVFQPISLNTLQDPMGWLGNQDTWVIGDWDCYDGTVDSSSWFPSRTVGEFWQNFVSEGTTTDTSSCGSIFDSSYVLFTVGIHGAGDESDYVVVTNNDDLIDQCQNQLELPEEERLLHINGLLNYGDGGFNQPWSWHIIPNEWVLADMSIGTCNVSPEVVENDLDYWINSVGQLCNWSSFIKEEISGEPEGPWTWINDGYGSGIYMPGDTVHVWSDLDPVTMTFQGWIGDTSLLADTDEWHTTFIMPDNDVYFYALQDSTGSIDFEYEIIQGAENPKNVYYKFPENSIGTIFFFHGGSGNAEGFANRVETIQFSQDALQKGYGIIITESENATLNTGLNRWLLESWTIEENVDIANIQVLIDTFAVRGNINTQDPIYSAGVSNGGNFSSIVAHALNFNAAAMYSAQGNPPALYLATETPTVFCSAKYDPALGGGNWVAHMNFDTLQARGIPSAFYELDRSPAYPQRFARIPEIDLSLSNDLFNEFQSMGFTDNEHFFTVLDDSIQSLYMTNPDAFSVLNTLDIATVRHVLDQIKVMTADHSFFADYNERVLEFFSEHSTGPDFWQQEAIPQGYKYLVGSAPEGHVMVAGTNPNGGTPALFYSENDGLSWTPLYGINNPAPTFRDVIISGDGRIYIPDFAYGVFYSDDYGQNWTGIGEFTPDGCASFGLHPSGVLFAGLASGIGYIHRSADNGSTWNAIPLPNYDSNYTVEHIHFNSQGHVFLGTINGIYRSTDVGISWEQVNYGLNGVQVYSMTIDDQDHIYVLTTQPGLFDGYYRSMDNGSTWEALDWVPDINYALDIVSVDGHIYAINDQTIFVTIDEGQTWSELTDGLSEEETFNLGANLELTSSGYLYAVGRYVHRSSELVFSPILDIKPINLPNEFSFKLFSAYPNPFNPTTTIRFDLKEPRSTIDLRIYDINGRLVETLVNGVLIAGEHEIQWNVTASSSGVYFVELRIGEERLVQKLLYIK
;
A
#
# COMPACT_ATOMS: atom_id res chain seq x y z
N MET A 1 -36.77 18.16 -8.49
CA MET A 1 -36.17 18.04 -9.84
C MET A 1 -35.56 16.66 -9.96
N GLY A 2 -35.71 15.92 -11.06
CA GLY A 2 -35.05 14.62 -11.22
C GLY A 2 -33.86 14.75 -12.16
N ALA A 3 -32.64 14.49 -11.69
CA ALA A 3 -31.45 14.49 -12.55
C ALA A 3 -31.32 13.11 -13.23
N HIS A 4 -31.56 13.06 -14.54
CA HIS A 4 -31.34 11.84 -15.33
C HIS A 4 -29.89 11.81 -15.85
N ILE A 5 -29.05 10.97 -15.24
CA ILE A 5 -27.62 10.89 -15.55
C ILE A 5 -27.34 9.75 -16.55
N PHE A 6 -26.85 10.08 -17.75
CA PHE A 6 -26.51 9.11 -18.81
C PHE A 6 -25.00 8.91 -18.97
N ASN A 7 -24.55 7.65 -19.09
CA ASN A 7 -23.19 7.24 -19.49
C ASN A 7 -22.04 7.94 -18.74
N MET A 8 -21.69 7.42 -17.56
CA MET A 8 -20.49 7.84 -16.82
C MET A 8 -19.50 6.69 -16.69
N HIS A 9 -18.21 6.99 -16.87
CA HIS A 9 -17.13 6.00 -16.83
C HIS A 9 -16.60 5.86 -15.39
N MET A 10 -16.66 4.66 -14.80
CA MET A 10 -16.35 4.39 -13.38
C MET A 10 -14.85 4.23 -13.06
N ASN A 11 -13.95 4.81 -13.86
CA ASN A 11 -12.54 4.85 -13.44
C ASN A 11 -12.27 5.95 -12.39
N THR A 12 -13.29 6.77 -12.13
CA THR A 12 -13.35 7.89 -11.21
C THR A 12 -14.80 7.94 -10.71
N GLY A 13 -15.05 8.49 -9.54
CA GLY A 13 -16.11 8.08 -8.60
C GLY A 13 -16.88 9.29 -8.34
N ILE A 14 -17.87 9.35 -9.19
CA ILE A 14 -18.43 10.61 -9.58
C ILE A 14 -19.52 10.99 -8.56
N GLY A 15 -19.73 10.20 -7.50
CA GLY A 15 -20.78 10.43 -6.51
C GLY A 15 -20.57 11.74 -5.74
N ASP A 16 -19.52 11.80 -4.94
CA ASP A 16 -19.11 13.01 -4.19
C ASP A 16 -18.89 14.20 -5.13
N ALA A 17 -18.22 13.98 -6.25
CA ALA A 17 -17.94 15.04 -7.23
C ALA A 17 -19.22 15.60 -7.86
N VAL A 18 -20.24 14.78 -8.11
CA VAL A 18 -21.55 15.26 -8.60
C VAL A 18 -22.30 16.03 -7.52
N ILE A 19 -22.31 15.54 -6.28
CA ILE A 19 -22.93 16.26 -5.15
C ILE A 19 -22.23 17.60 -4.93
N ALA A 20 -20.91 17.61 -4.77
CA ALA A 20 -20.14 18.82 -4.50
C ALA A 20 -20.17 19.83 -5.67
N ALA A 21 -20.23 19.35 -6.92
CA ALA A 21 -20.46 20.22 -8.08
C ALA A 21 -21.87 20.82 -8.09
N MET A 22 -22.87 20.06 -7.66
CA MET A 22 -24.24 20.55 -7.52
C MET A 22 -24.36 21.56 -6.38
N ASP A 23 -23.74 21.32 -5.23
CA ASP A 23 -23.71 22.24 -4.09
C ASP A 23 -22.99 23.54 -4.48
N SER A 24 -21.84 23.43 -5.16
CA SER A 24 -21.14 24.59 -5.72
C SER A 24 -22.01 25.37 -6.72
N PHE A 25 -22.76 24.67 -7.58
CA PHE A 25 -23.68 25.32 -8.52
C PHE A 25 -24.85 25.99 -7.79
N ALA A 26 -25.40 25.35 -6.75
CA ALA A 26 -26.45 25.89 -5.90
C ALA A 26 -26.02 27.24 -5.34
N VAL A 27 -24.86 27.29 -4.67
CA VAL A 27 -24.37 28.51 -4.04
C VAL A 27 -23.98 29.57 -5.07
N LEU A 28 -23.22 29.22 -6.11
CA LEU A 28 -22.73 30.19 -7.12
C LEU A 28 -23.84 30.83 -7.95
N PHE A 29 -24.96 30.12 -8.16
CA PHE A 29 -26.05 30.56 -9.02
C PHE A 29 -27.36 30.80 -8.26
N HIS A 30 -27.34 30.77 -6.93
CA HIS A 30 -28.51 30.97 -6.05
C HIS A 30 -29.66 29.97 -6.35
N HIS A 31 -29.28 28.70 -6.44
CA HIS A 31 -30.13 27.54 -6.64
C HIS A 31 -30.06 26.60 -5.43
N ASP A 32 -30.27 27.16 -4.23
CA ASP A 32 -30.17 26.46 -2.94
C ASP A 32 -31.03 25.18 -2.88
N GLU A 33 -32.05 25.08 -3.74
CA GLU A 33 -32.88 23.88 -3.83
C GLU A 33 -32.11 22.62 -4.26
N LEU A 34 -30.98 22.76 -4.95
CA LEU A 34 -30.24 21.61 -5.48
C LEU A 34 -29.48 20.82 -4.41
N GLU A 35 -29.21 21.45 -3.27
CA GLU A 35 -28.53 20.83 -2.13
C GLU A 35 -29.34 19.66 -1.55
N PHE A 36 -30.67 19.73 -1.59
CA PHE A 36 -31.55 18.76 -0.93
C PHE A 36 -32.38 17.89 -1.88
N VAL A 37 -32.35 18.19 -3.18
CA VAL A 37 -33.11 17.44 -4.17
C VAL A 37 -32.67 15.96 -4.22
N PRO A 38 -33.61 15.00 -4.10
CA PRO A 38 -33.34 13.59 -4.28
C PRO A 38 -33.06 13.19 -5.73
N PHE A 39 -32.31 12.11 -5.90
CA PHE A 39 -31.85 11.58 -7.19
C PHE A 39 -32.66 10.39 -7.68
N PHE A 40 -32.82 10.29 -8.99
CA PHE A 40 -33.23 9.05 -9.64
C PHE A 40 -32.20 8.71 -10.71
N VAL A 41 -31.51 7.58 -10.54
CA VAL A 41 -30.38 7.24 -11.42
C VAL A 41 -30.81 6.21 -12.44
N ASN A 42 -30.65 6.48 -13.73
CA ASN A 42 -30.92 5.50 -14.79
C ASN A 42 -29.72 5.37 -15.71
N GLY A 43 -28.96 4.30 -15.47
CA GLY A 43 -27.65 4.10 -16.06
C GLY A 43 -27.57 2.92 -17.02
N TYR A 44 -26.80 3.11 -18.10
CA TYR A 44 -26.48 2.06 -19.07
C TYR A 44 -25.00 1.70 -19.06
N SER A 45 -24.69 0.40 -19.12
CA SER A 45 -23.33 -0.15 -19.10
C SER A 45 -22.56 0.33 -17.86
N TRP A 46 -21.49 1.11 -18.03
CA TRP A 46 -20.76 1.77 -16.94
C TRP A 46 -21.63 2.72 -16.12
N GLY A 47 -22.61 3.38 -16.73
CA GLY A 47 -23.60 4.16 -15.99
C GLY A 47 -24.50 3.29 -15.11
N GLY A 48 -24.75 2.04 -15.51
CA GLY A 48 -25.50 1.07 -14.69
C GLY A 48 -24.73 0.69 -13.43
N GLN A 49 -23.41 0.53 -13.57
CA GLN A 49 -22.50 0.37 -12.43
C GLN A 49 -22.62 1.56 -11.49
N PHE A 50 -22.41 2.78 -12.00
CA PHE A 50 -22.57 4.02 -11.23
C PHE A 50 -23.89 4.06 -10.45
N GLY A 51 -25.03 3.80 -11.10
CA GLY A 51 -26.33 3.91 -10.44
C GLY A 51 -26.48 2.99 -9.22
N TYR A 52 -25.97 1.77 -9.28
CA TYR A 52 -25.95 0.87 -8.13
C TYR A 52 -25.02 1.37 -7.03
N HIS A 53 -23.78 1.72 -7.37
CA HIS A 53 -22.78 2.16 -6.39
C HIS A 53 -23.14 3.49 -5.72
N PHE A 54 -23.65 4.46 -6.48
CA PHE A 54 -24.13 5.74 -5.97
C PHE A 54 -25.28 5.54 -4.98
N THR A 55 -26.18 4.60 -5.27
CA THR A 55 -27.27 4.24 -4.35
C THR A 55 -26.75 3.57 -3.09
N LYS A 56 -25.72 2.73 -3.18
CA LYS A 56 -25.07 2.14 -2.01
C LYS A 56 -24.40 3.18 -1.11
N TRP A 57 -23.88 4.25 -1.71
CA TRP A 57 -23.16 5.29 -1.03
C TRP A 57 -24.08 6.29 -0.31
N ILE A 58 -25.14 6.77 -0.96
CA ILE A 58 -26.05 7.79 -0.40
C ILE A 58 -27.55 7.39 -0.54
N PRO A 59 -27.95 6.21 -0.01
CA PRO A 59 -29.27 5.63 -0.25
C PRO A 59 -30.44 6.55 0.16
N GLU A 60 -30.26 7.37 1.18
CA GLU A 60 -31.22 8.34 1.70
C GLU A 60 -31.52 9.49 0.72
N ARG A 61 -30.62 9.76 -0.23
CA ARG A 61 -30.80 10.77 -1.29
C ARG A 61 -31.26 10.16 -2.61
N VAL A 62 -31.44 8.84 -2.70
CA VAL A 62 -31.86 8.17 -3.94
C VAL A 62 -33.30 7.67 -3.85
N VAL A 63 -34.15 8.25 -4.70
CA VAL A 63 -35.57 7.89 -4.85
C VAL A 63 -35.70 6.49 -5.44
N GLY A 64 -34.89 6.17 -6.45
CA GLY A 64 -34.79 4.86 -7.09
C GLY A 64 -33.68 4.80 -8.14
N PHE A 65 -33.33 3.60 -8.58
CA PHE A 65 -32.29 3.42 -9.60
C PHE A 65 -32.62 2.36 -10.66
N ILE A 66 -32.02 2.51 -11.83
CA ILE A 66 -32.05 1.56 -12.94
C ILE A 66 -30.62 1.26 -13.35
N THR A 67 -30.24 -0.02 -13.31
CA THR A 67 -28.96 -0.51 -13.84
C THR A 67 -29.22 -1.35 -15.09
N GLN A 68 -28.72 -0.89 -16.24
CA GLN A 68 -28.85 -1.61 -17.49
C GLN A 68 -27.51 -2.20 -17.92
N LYS A 69 -27.41 -3.53 -17.90
CA LYS A 69 -26.29 -4.30 -18.51
C LYS A 69 -24.91 -3.88 -17.97
N GLY A 70 -24.82 -3.53 -16.68
CA GLY A 70 -23.56 -3.31 -15.96
C GLY A 70 -22.69 -4.57 -15.88
N GLY A 71 -21.43 -4.43 -15.45
CA GLY A 71 -20.45 -5.52 -15.60
C GLY A 71 -19.47 -5.70 -14.44
N TYR A 72 -19.13 -4.63 -13.75
CA TYR A 72 -18.34 -4.67 -12.53
C TYR A 72 -19.11 -3.92 -11.45
N HIS A 73 -19.81 -4.66 -10.60
CA HIS A 73 -20.48 -4.10 -9.44
C HIS A 73 -19.88 -4.68 -8.16
N ASP A 74 -19.99 -3.92 -7.08
CA ASP A 74 -19.64 -4.34 -5.73
C ASP A 74 -20.65 -5.39 -5.23
N THR A 75 -20.14 -6.60 -4.98
CA THR A 75 -20.91 -7.75 -4.52
C THR A 75 -20.97 -7.85 -2.99
N THR A 76 -20.34 -6.93 -2.24
CA THR A 76 -20.45 -6.87 -0.78
C THR A 76 -21.82 -6.32 -0.37
N ALA A 77 -22.21 -6.56 0.89
CA ALA A 77 -23.52 -6.21 1.43
C ALA A 77 -23.94 -4.77 1.08
N ALA A 78 -25.11 -4.61 0.46
CA ALA A 78 -25.61 -3.33 -0.03
C ALA A 78 -26.10 -2.36 1.06
N GLY A 79 -26.11 -2.77 2.34
CA GLY A 79 -26.53 -1.91 3.46
C GLY A 79 -27.96 -1.38 3.25
N ASP A 80 -28.18 -0.10 3.54
CA ASP A 80 -29.49 0.55 3.43
C ASP A 80 -29.99 0.70 1.98
N ALA A 81 -29.13 0.48 0.97
CA ALA A 81 -29.53 0.51 -0.44
C ALA A 81 -30.49 -0.62 -0.84
N ILE A 82 -30.61 -1.66 0.00
CA ILE A 82 -31.65 -2.69 -0.19
C ILE A 82 -33.06 -2.08 -0.09
N GLU A 83 -33.24 -0.99 0.66
CA GLU A 83 -34.53 -0.30 0.82
C GLU A 83 -34.84 0.67 -0.35
N VAL A 84 -33.85 0.93 -1.22
CA VAL A 84 -34.04 1.78 -2.40
C VAL A 84 -34.56 0.94 -3.56
N PRO A 85 -35.72 1.30 -4.17
CA PRO A 85 -36.25 0.56 -5.31
C PRO A 85 -35.29 0.53 -6.49
N GLY A 86 -34.96 -0.68 -6.95
CA GLY A 86 -33.97 -0.92 -7.99
C GLY A 86 -34.52 -1.74 -9.16
N LEU A 87 -34.22 -1.33 -10.40
CA LEU A 87 -34.55 -2.09 -11.60
C LEU A 87 -33.27 -2.50 -12.35
N MET A 88 -33.00 -3.80 -12.36
CA MET A 88 -31.78 -4.40 -12.92
C MET A 88 -32.09 -5.12 -14.23
N PHE A 89 -31.51 -4.65 -15.33
CA PHE A 89 -31.62 -5.28 -16.64
C PHE A 89 -30.38 -6.08 -17.01
N VAL A 90 -30.62 -7.31 -17.49
CA VAL A 90 -29.59 -8.20 -18.03
C VAL A 90 -29.98 -8.59 -19.46
N GLY A 91 -29.03 -8.66 -20.38
CA GLY A 91 -29.27 -9.21 -21.73
C GLY A 91 -28.94 -10.70 -21.76
N GLU A 92 -29.83 -11.54 -22.30
CA GLU A 92 -29.64 -13.00 -22.38
C GLU A 92 -28.34 -13.38 -23.13
N ASN A 93 -27.96 -12.58 -24.15
CA ASN A 93 -26.77 -12.78 -24.97
C ASN A 93 -25.59 -11.86 -24.58
N ASP A 94 -25.60 -11.25 -23.39
CA ASP A 94 -24.48 -10.45 -22.90
C ASP A 94 -23.30 -11.34 -22.44
N LEU A 95 -22.14 -10.75 -22.15
CA LEU A 95 -20.97 -11.50 -21.67
C LEU A 95 -21.28 -12.20 -20.33
N PRO A 96 -20.83 -13.45 -20.10
CA PRO A 96 -21.19 -14.22 -18.91
C PRO A 96 -20.95 -13.49 -17.59
N TYR A 97 -19.81 -12.81 -17.45
CA TYR A 97 -19.50 -12.06 -16.22
C TYR A 97 -20.51 -10.95 -15.90
N ARG A 98 -21.14 -10.33 -16.91
CA ARG A 98 -22.16 -9.28 -16.72
C ARG A 98 -23.46 -9.87 -16.22
N ILE A 99 -23.85 -11.00 -16.81
CA ILE A 99 -25.04 -11.76 -16.43
C ILE A 99 -24.87 -12.28 -15.00
N GLU A 100 -23.75 -12.93 -14.71
CA GLU A 100 -23.43 -13.50 -13.40
C GLU A 100 -23.34 -12.43 -12.31
N ASN A 101 -22.69 -11.30 -12.57
CA ASN A 101 -22.50 -10.25 -11.58
C ASN A 101 -23.84 -9.58 -11.17
N LEU A 102 -24.64 -9.10 -12.14
CA LEU A 102 -25.93 -8.45 -11.83
C LEU A 102 -26.96 -9.42 -11.27
N THR A 103 -27.02 -10.64 -11.82
CA THR A 103 -27.92 -11.69 -11.31
C THR A 103 -27.50 -12.13 -9.91
N GLY A 104 -26.19 -12.26 -9.66
CA GLY A 104 -25.63 -12.59 -8.35
C GLY A 104 -26.00 -11.55 -7.30
N ILE A 105 -25.77 -10.26 -7.57
CA ILE A 105 -26.15 -9.18 -6.66
C ILE A 105 -27.63 -9.23 -6.30
N PHE A 106 -28.50 -9.42 -7.30
CA PHE A 106 -29.92 -9.56 -7.06
C PHE A 106 -30.23 -10.76 -6.14
N LEU A 107 -29.67 -11.94 -6.44
CA LEU A 107 -29.93 -13.17 -5.69
C LEU A 107 -29.35 -13.14 -4.27
N ASP A 108 -28.22 -12.48 -4.07
CA ASP A 108 -27.57 -12.38 -2.76
C ASP A 108 -28.32 -11.42 -1.82
N HIS A 109 -29.00 -10.40 -2.37
CA HIS A 109 -29.65 -9.35 -1.58
C HIS A 109 -31.17 -9.46 -1.49
N ARG A 110 -31.85 -10.16 -2.40
CA ARG A 110 -33.30 -10.37 -2.26
C ARG A 110 -33.71 -11.13 -0.99
N PRO A 111 -32.97 -12.14 -0.49
CA PRO A 111 -33.25 -12.76 0.81
C PRO A 111 -33.08 -11.81 2.00
N LEU A 112 -32.38 -10.69 1.80
CA LEU A 112 -32.16 -9.64 2.81
C LEU A 112 -33.26 -8.57 2.80
N GLY A 113 -34.28 -8.68 1.92
CA GLY A 113 -35.39 -7.74 1.83
C GLY A 113 -35.27 -6.70 0.71
N ALA A 114 -34.30 -6.84 -0.21
CA ALA A 114 -34.07 -5.84 -1.24
C ALA A 114 -35.30 -5.55 -2.12
N LYS A 115 -35.62 -4.27 -2.33
CA LYS A 115 -36.76 -3.78 -3.13
C LYS A 115 -36.45 -3.78 -4.63
N TRP A 116 -35.87 -4.87 -5.12
CA TRP A 116 -35.28 -4.92 -6.46
C TRP A 116 -36.04 -5.81 -7.43
N ILE A 117 -35.94 -5.44 -8.71
CA ILE A 117 -36.48 -6.13 -9.87
C ILE A 117 -35.31 -6.61 -10.72
N LEU A 118 -35.28 -7.89 -11.06
CA LEU A 118 -34.40 -8.41 -12.11
C LEU A 118 -35.23 -8.68 -13.36
N ALA A 119 -34.81 -8.11 -14.49
CA ALA A 119 -35.47 -8.23 -15.79
C ALA A 119 -34.47 -8.67 -16.87
N MET A 120 -34.67 -9.87 -17.43
CA MET A 120 -33.82 -10.40 -18.50
C MET A 120 -34.45 -10.15 -19.88
N GLU A 121 -33.74 -9.40 -20.73
CA GLU A 121 -34.13 -9.14 -22.11
C GLU A 121 -33.74 -10.32 -23.02
N GLN A 122 -34.74 -11.02 -23.53
CA GLN A 122 -34.58 -12.25 -24.33
C GLN A 122 -33.93 -11.95 -25.69
N GLY A 123 -32.96 -12.76 -26.10
CA GLY A 123 -32.30 -12.68 -27.40
C GLY A 123 -31.39 -11.48 -27.62
N VAL A 124 -31.21 -10.59 -26.63
CA VAL A 124 -30.46 -9.33 -26.78
C VAL A 124 -29.12 -9.37 -26.05
N GLY A 125 -28.07 -8.81 -26.68
CA GLY A 125 -26.74 -8.63 -26.09
C GLY A 125 -26.57 -7.25 -25.41
N HIS A 126 -25.37 -6.68 -25.49
CA HIS A 126 -25.02 -5.42 -24.83
C HIS A 126 -25.56 -4.16 -25.54
N THR A 127 -26.85 -3.89 -25.41
CA THR A 127 -27.54 -2.70 -25.96
C THR A 127 -28.44 -2.03 -24.94
N GLN A 128 -28.71 -0.73 -25.07
CA GLN A 128 -29.61 -0.03 -24.15
C GLN A 128 -31.06 -0.51 -24.28
N VAL A 129 -31.80 -0.56 -23.17
CA VAL A 129 -33.21 -0.94 -23.14
C VAL A 129 -34.06 0.23 -23.65
N THR A 130 -35.00 -0.05 -24.57
CA THR A 130 -35.88 0.98 -25.19
C THR A 130 -37.37 0.82 -24.86
N ASP A 131 -37.71 0.01 -23.86
CA ASP A 131 -39.08 -0.11 -23.35
C ASP A 131 -39.41 1.05 -22.39
N TYR A 132 -39.63 2.24 -22.97
CA TYR A 132 -39.95 3.45 -22.21
C TYR A 132 -41.21 3.30 -21.34
N PRO A 133 -42.32 2.66 -21.77
CA PRO A 133 -43.46 2.41 -20.90
C PRO A 133 -43.08 1.71 -19.59
N PHE A 134 -42.20 0.70 -19.65
CA PHE A 134 -41.74 0.02 -18.43
C PHE A 134 -40.85 0.92 -17.56
N LEU A 135 -39.86 1.58 -18.18
CA LEU A 135 -38.94 2.49 -17.48
C LEU A 135 -39.69 3.66 -16.80
N ASP A 136 -40.60 4.29 -17.53
CA ASP A 136 -41.40 5.43 -17.05
C ASP A 136 -42.40 4.99 -15.97
N SER A 137 -43.01 3.80 -16.12
CA SER A 137 -43.92 3.28 -15.09
C SER A 137 -43.18 3.02 -13.78
N PHE A 138 -41.95 2.48 -13.85
CA PHE A 138 -41.13 2.28 -12.66
C PHE A 138 -40.74 3.61 -12.03
N PHE A 139 -40.19 4.55 -12.82
CA PHE A 139 -39.81 5.88 -12.34
C PHE A 139 -40.96 6.61 -11.64
N ASN A 140 -42.11 6.75 -12.30
CA ASN A 140 -43.23 7.50 -11.75
C ASN A 140 -43.78 6.84 -10.49
N THR A 141 -43.94 5.51 -10.47
CA THR A 141 -44.44 4.80 -9.28
C THR A 141 -43.49 4.97 -8.10
N VAL A 142 -42.19 4.83 -8.33
CA VAL A 142 -41.17 4.98 -7.28
C VAL A 142 -41.11 6.42 -6.79
N ALA A 143 -41.16 7.40 -7.68
CA ALA A 143 -41.20 8.82 -7.31
C ALA A 143 -42.44 9.16 -6.47
N ASP A 144 -43.62 8.71 -6.90
CA ASP A 144 -44.88 8.96 -6.18
C ASP A 144 -44.92 8.33 -4.79
N LEU A 145 -44.27 7.18 -4.60
CA LEU A 145 -44.24 6.47 -3.32
C LEU A 145 -43.15 6.99 -2.38
N ARG A 146 -41.96 7.29 -2.92
CA ARG A 146 -40.77 7.63 -2.14
C ARG A 146 -40.67 9.13 -1.84
N LEU A 147 -41.19 9.99 -2.69
CA LEU A 147 -41.21 11.42 -2.41
C LEU A 147 -42.36 11.76 -1.45
N PRO A 148 -42.13 12.63 -0.45
CA PRO A 148 -43.21 13.10 0.40
C PRO A 148 -44.19 13.97 -0.39
N VAL A 149 -45.46 13.98 0.05
CA VAL A 149 -46.57 14.69 -0.62
C VAL A 149 -46.36 16.20 -0.66
N SER A 150 -45.65 16.75 0.34
CA SER A 150 -45.14 18.10 0.39
C SER A 150 -43.64 18.04 0.66
N MET A 151 -42.86 18.82 -0.06
CA MET A 151 -41.42 18.89 0.09
C MET A 151 -41.01 20.35 0.01
N ASP A 152 -40.27 20.83 1.01
CA ASP A 152 -39.47 22.01 0.82
C ASP A 152 -38.19 21.58 0.11
N VAL A 153 -38.01 22.03 -1.12
CA VAL A 153 -36.82 21.71 -1.91
C VAL A 153 -35.57 22.38 -1.35
N PHE A 154 -35.72 23.33 -0.42
CA PHE A 154 -34.66 24.04 0.26
C PHE A 154 -34.35 23.47 1.66
N GLN A 155 -34.88 22.29 2.01
CA GLN A 155 -34.58 21.56 3.24
C GLN A 155 -34.35 20.06 2.93
N PRO A 156 -33.62 19.31 3.78
CA PRO A 156 -33.42 17.88 3.59
C PRO A 156 -34.73 17.12 3.35
N ILE A 157 -34.85 16.48 2.18
CA ILE A 157 -36.04 15.72 1.81
C ILE A 157 -35.92 14.29 2.32
N SER A 158 -36.63 13.99 3.41
CA SER A 158 -36.77 12.62 3.92
C SER A 158 -37.63 11.78 2.98
N LEU A 159 -37.02 10.75 2.38
CA LEU A 159 -37.73 9.81 1.50
C LEU A 159 -38.56 8.82 2.31
N ASN A 160 -39.79 8.55 1.84
CA ASN A 160 -40.69 7.58 2.48
C ASN A 160 -40.09 6.17 2.41
N THR A 161 -40.18 5.40 3.49
CA THR A 161 -39.79 3.98 3.50
C THR A 161 -40.88 3.12 2.89
N LEU A 162 -40.51 2.15 2.03
CA LEU A 162 -41.47 1.24 1.40
C LEU A 162 -41.59 -0.06 2.19
N GLN A 163 -42.72 -0.23 2.87
CA GLN A 163 -43.03 -1.45 3.62
C GLN A 163 -43.22 -2.64 2.68
N ASP A 164 -42.62 -3.78 3.02
CA ASP A 164 -42.76 -5.04 2.27
C ASP A 164 -44.19 -5.37 1.81
N PRO A 165 -45.23 -5.28 2.67
CA PRO A 165 -46.59 -5.68 2.31
C PRO A 165 -47.26 -4.79 1.26
N MET A 166 -46.71 -3.61 0.95
CA MET A 166 -47.23 -2.78 -0.15
C MET A 166 -46.83 -3.32 -1.54
N GLY A 167 -45.82 -4.19 -1.57
CA GLY A 167 -45.22 -4.66 -2.81
C GLY A 167 -46.02 -5.74 -3.53
N TRP A 168 -45.68 -5.92 -4.79
CA TRP A 168 -46.05 -7.07 -5.59
C TRP A 168 -44.81 -7.91 -5.84
N LEU A 169 -44.98 -9.22 -6.00
CA LEU A 169 -43.89 -10.16 -6.20
C LEU A 169 -44.02 -10.82 -7.57
N GLY A 170 -42.89 -11.11 -8.23
CA GLY A 170 -42.84 -11.73 -9.56
C GLY A 170 -41.85 -12.88 -9.64
N ASN A 171 -42.29 -14.03 -10.14
CA ASN A 171 -41.45 -15.22 -10.19
C ASN A 171 -40.56 -15.21 -11.44
N GLN A 172 -39.23 -15.29 -11.28
CA GLN A 172 -38.29 -15.25 -12.41
C GLN A 172 -38.46 -16.38 -13.45
N ASP A 173 -38.93 -17.55 -13.02
CA ASP A 173 -39.07 -18.74 -13.87
C ASP A 173 -40.46 -18.82 -14.54
N THR A 174 -41.52 -18.45 -13.82
CA THR A 174 -42.91 -18.61 -14.28
C THR A 174 -43.57 -17.32 -14.76
N TRP A 175 -42.94 -16.18 -14.45
CA TRP A 175 -43.42 -14.81 -14.73
C TRP A 175 -44.74 -14.42 -14.06
N VAL A 176 -45.28 -15.28 -13.19
CA VAL A 176 -46.49 -14.99 -12.39
C VAL A 176 -46.21 -13.86 -11.41
N ILE A 177 -47.14 -12.90 -11.32
CA ILE A 177 -47.09 -11.79 -10.37
C ILE A 177 -48.23 -11.86 -9.35
N GLY A 178 -48.02 -11.43 -8.11
CA GLY A 178 -49.06 -11.38 -7.08
C GLY A 178 -48.74 -10.39 -5.98
N ASP A 179 -49.77 -9.89 -5.32
CA ASP A 179 -49.68 -9.01 -4.16
C ASP A 179 -48.95 -9.72 -3.02
N TRP A 180 -48.13 -8.98 -2.26
CA TRP A 180 -47.26 -9.53 -1.23
C TRP A 180 -47.96 -10.53 -0.30
N ASP A 181 -49.14 -10.18 0.21
CA ASP A 181 -49.88 -11.02 1.17
C ASP A 181 -50.54 -12.24 0.51
N CYS A 182 -50.72 -12.17 -0.81
CA CYS A 182 -51.54 -13.06 -1.60
C CYS A 182 -50.71 -13.77 -2.70
N TYR A 183 -49.38 -13.73 -2.59
CA TYR A 183 -48.39 -14.36 -3.47
C TYR A 183 -48.06 -15.80 -3.04
N ASP A 184 -48.05 -16.73 -3.98
CA ASP A 184 -47.86 -18.17 -3.74
C ASP A 184 -46.43 -18.69 -4.04
N GLY A 185 -45.54 -17.81 -4.50
CA GLY A 185 -44.13 -18.11 -4.81
C GLY A 185 -43.15 -17.83 -3.66
N THR A 186 -41.84 -17.99 -3.93
CA THR A 186 -40.77 -17.75 -2.94
C THR A 186 -40.34 -16.28 -2.95
N VAL A 187 -40.58 -15.57 -1.84
CA VAL A 187 -40.29 -14.13 -1.72
C VAL A 187 -38.83 -13.80 -1.95
N ASP A 188 -37.92 -14.60 -1.39
CA ASP A 188 -36.46 -14.39 -1.36
C ASP A 188 -35.79 -14.42 -2.75
N SER A 189 -36.48 -14.96 -3.77
CA SER A 189 -35.95 -15.08 -5.14
C SER A 189 -36.81 -14.37 -6.19
N SER A 190 -37.96 -13.83 -5.80
CA SER A 190 -38.86 -13.13 -6.70
C SER A 190 -38.40 -11.70 -6.95
N SER A 191 -38.85 -11.04 -8.03
CA SER A 191 -38.74 -9.57 -8.16
C SER A 191 -39.74 -8.89 -7.24
N TRP A 192 -39.37 -7.75 -6.66
CA TRP A 192 -40.28 -6.89 -5.86
C TRP A 192 -40.71 -5.70 -6.71
N PHE A 193 -42.02 -5.48 -6.87
CA PHE A 193 -42.57 -4.36 -7.61
C PHE A 193 -43.29 -3.40 -6.66
N PRO A 194 -43.10 -2.08 -6.80
CA PRO A 194 -43.78 -1.09 -5.99
C PRO A 194 -45.28 -0.96 -6.33
N SER A 195 -45.73 -1.52 -7.45
CA SER A 195 -47.14 -1.58 -7.81
C SER A 195 -47.43 -2.76 -8.73
N ARG A 196 -48.71 -3.15 -8.78
CA ARG A 196 -49.23 -4.11 -9.75
C ARG A 196 -48.86 -3.73 -11.19
N THR A 197 -49.01 -2.46 -11.54
CA THR A 197 -48.76 -1.96 -12.89
C THR A 197 -47.31 -2.14 -13.31
N VAL A 198 -46.35 -1.87 -12.41
CA VAL A 198 -44.93 -2.15 -12.67
C VAL A 198 -44.69 -3.65 -12.85
N GLY A 199 -45.34 -4.49 -12.04
CA GLY A 199 -45.28 -5.95 -12.20
C GLY A 199 -45.84 -6.44 -13.54
N GLU A 200 -46.93 -5.85 -14.04
CA GLU A 200 -47.53 -6.18 -15.35
C GLU A 200 -46.60 -5.79 -16.51
N PHE A 201 -45.92 -4.63 -16.42
CA PHE A 201 -44.91 -4.24 -17.41
C PHE A 201 -43.67 -5.14 -17.37
N TRP A 202 -43.19 -5.48 -16.18
CA TRP A 202 -42.09 -6.44 -16.02
C TRP A 202 -42.46 -7.79 -16.63
N GLN A 203 -43.64 -8.32 -16.31
CA GLN A 203 -44.13 -9.59 -16.84
C GLN A 203 -44.16 -9.55 -18.37
N ASN A 204 -44.74 -8.50 -18.97
CA ASN A 204 -44.79 -8.31 -20.42
C ASN A 204 -43.38 -8.24 -21.05
N PHE A 205 -42.42 -7.62 -20.36
CA PHE A 205 -41.04 -7.47 -20.82
C PHE A 205 -40.29 -8.82 -20.82
N VAL A 206 -40.30 -9.55 -19.70
CA VAL A 206 -39.54 -10.81 -19.57
C VAL A 206 -40.17 -11.98 -20.33
N SER A 207 -41.48 -11.91 -20.62
CA SER A 207 -42.25 -12.98 -21.26
C SER A 207 -42.47 -12.80 -22.76
N GLU A 208 -41.88 -11.76 -23.36
CA GLU A 208 -42.12 -11.32 -24.75
C GLU A 208 -43.62 -11.11 -25.08
N GLY A 209 -44.39 -10.58 -24.12
CA GLY A 209 -45.80 -10.21 -24.32
C GLY A 209 -46.84 -11.26 -23.92
N THR A 210 -46.47 -12.28 -23.15
CA THR A 210 -47.40 -13.28 -22.60
C THR A 210 -47.79 -12.96 -21.16
N THR A 211 -49.09 -12.79 -20.88
CA THR A 211 -49.58 -12.44 -19.53
C THR A 211 -49.93 -13.69 -18.71
N THR A 212 -49.60 -13.67 -17.42
CA THR A 212 -49.87 -14.75 -16.45
C THR A 212 -50.55 -14.19 -15.18
N ASP A 213 -51.41 -14.98 -14.53
CA ASP A 213 -52.42 -14.60 -13.50
C ASP A 213 -51.91 -13.68 -12.35
N THR A 214 -52.82 -12.90 -11.73
CA THR A 214 -52.53 -11.77 -10.82
C THR A 214 -53.48 -11.72 -9.60
N SER A 215 -53.01 -11.82 -8.35
CA SER A 215 -53.82 -11.80 -7.09
C SER A 215 -53.61 -10.51 -6.26
N SER A 216 -54.64 -9.85 -5.70
CA SER A 216 -54.55 -8.59 -4.91
C SER A 216 -55.39 -8.54 -3.63
N CYS A 217 -54.91 -7.85 -2.57
CA CYS A 217 -55.56 -7.62 -1.27
C CYS A 217 -55.36 -6.11 -0.83
N GLY A 218 -56.34 -5.39 -0.21
CA GLY A 218 -56.38 -3.89 -0.13
C GLY A 218 -55.89 -3.17 1.17
N SER A 219 -55.64 -1.84 1.14
CA SER A 219 -54.72 -1.02 2.01
C SER A 219 -55.29 0.15 2.91
N ILE A 220 -54.47 0.73 3.84
CA ILE A 220 -54.66 1.96 4.71
C ILE A 220 -53.34 2.81 4.87
N PHE A 221 -53.46 4.10 5.27
CA PHE A 221 -52.64 5.37 5.18
C PHE A 221 -51.64 5.79 6.33
N ASP A 222 -50.97 6.96 6.15
CA ASP A 222 -49.65 7.52 6.63
C ASP A 222 -49.70 8.87 7.47
N SER A 223 -48.54 9.45 7.87
CA SER A 223 -48.14 10.08 9.16
C SER A 223 -47.64 11.56 9.19
N SER A 224 -48.08 12.46 8.31
CA SER A 224 -47.44 13.78 8.05
C SER A 224 -48.05 15.08 8.66
N TYR A 225 -48.34 15.17 9.98
CA TYR A 225 -49.02 16.37 10.58
C TYR A 225 -48.27 17.08 11.75
N VAL A 226 -48.43 18.41 11.89
CA VAL A 226 -47.99 19.26 13.04
C VAL A 226 -49.16 19.49 14.02
N LEU A 227 -48.90 19.55 15.33
CA LEU A 227 -49.91 19.52 16.39
C LEU A 227 -49.93 20.81 17.24
N PHE A 228 -51.13 21.33 17.49
CA PHE A 228 -51.38 22.46 18.41
C PHE A 228 -52.43 22.10 19.45
N THR A 229 -52.24 22.56 20.69
CA THR A 229 -53.26 22.47 21.73
C THR A 229 -54.18 23.70 21.67
N VAL A 230 -55.49 23.49 21.72
CA VAL A 230 -56.52 24.53 21.65
C VAL A 230 -57.25 24.64 22.98
N GLY A 231 -57.25 25.85 23.55
CA GLY A 231 -57.98 26.19 24.77
C GLY A 231 -59.26 26.98 24.48
N ILE A 232 -60.10 27.17 25.51
CA ILE A 232 -61.33 27.97 25.44
C ILE A 232 -61.37 28.94 26.63
N HIS A 233 -61.45 30.24 26.34
CA HIS A 233 -61.50 31.29 27.36
C HIS A 233 -62.65 31.07 28.36
N GLY A 234 -62.32 30.92 29.64
CA GLY A 234 -63.29 30.71 30.73
C GLY A 234 -63.74 29.26 30.95
N ALA A 235 -63.19 28.29 30.21
CA ALA A 235 -63.30 26.85 30.49
C ALA A 235 -62.04 26.32 31.18
N GLY A 236 -62.11 25.15 31.82
CA GLY A 236 -60.92 24.46 32.37
C GLY A 236 -60.19 23.62 31.31
N ASP A 237 -58.97 23.19 31.60
CA ASP A 237 -58.10 22.39 30.70
C ASP A 237 -58.76 21.09 30.20
N GLU A 238 -59.79 20.60 30.91
CA GLU A 238 -60.64 19.47 30.52
C GLU A 238 -61.43 19.68 29.22
N SER A 239 -61.51 20.93 28.74
CA SER A 239 -62.14 21.30 27.47
C SER A 239 -61.14 21.52 26.34
N ASP A 240 -59.84 21.32 26.61
CA ASP A 240 -58.81 21.44 25.59
C ASP A 240 -58.90 20.29 24.59
N TYR A 241 -58.51 20.58 23.35
CA TYR A 241 -58.43 19.58 22.30
C TYR A 241 -57.29 19.92 21.37
N VAL A 242 -56.73 18.89 20.75
CA VAL A 242 -55.65 19.06 19.77
C VAL A 242 -56.27 19.36 18.42
N VAL A 243 -55.60 20.18 17.61
CA VAL A 243 -55.83 20.24 16.17
C VAL A 243 -54.51 20.00 15.49
N VAL A 244 -54.60 19.43 14.28
CA VAL A 244 -53.42 19.13 13.51
C VAL A 244 -53.53 19.72 12.12
N THR A 245 -52.39 20.13 11.59
CA THR A 245 -52.28 20.67 10.25
C THR A 245 -50.84 20.53 9.78
N ASN A 246 -50.63 20.38 8.49
CA ASN A 246 -49.35 20.61 7.83
C ASN A 246 -49.49 21.75 6.81
N ASN A 247 -50.48 22.62 7.03
CA ASN A 247 -50.73 23.80 6.22
C ASN A 247 -50.01 24.98 6.88
N ASP A 248 -48.93 25.42 6.24
CA ASP A 248 -48.04 26.46 6.75
C ASP A 248 -48.75 27.78 7.05
N ASP A 249 -49.75 28.17 6.24
CA ASP A 249 -50.55 29.39 6.50
C ASP A 249 -51.31 29.30 7.84
N LEU A 250 -51.76 28.11 8.23
CA LEU A 250 -52.43 27.90 9.52
C LEU A 250 -51.43 27.82 10.66
N ILE A 251 -50.26 27.20 10.43
CA ILE A 251 -49.14 27.13 11.39
C ILE A 251 -48.69 28.54 11.75
N ASP A 252 -48.41 29.38 10.76
CA ASP A 252 -48.01 30.77 10.93
C ASP A 252 -49.08 31.57 11.69
N GLN A 253 -50.35 31.40 11.34
CA GLN A 253 -51.43 32.08 12.06
C GLN A 253 -51.53 31.62 13.52
N CYS A 254 -51.23 30.36 13.81
CA CYS A 254 -51.19 29.83 15.18
C CYS A 254 -50.03 30.39 15.97
N GLN A 255 -48.82 30.39 15.41
CA GLN A 255 -47.63 30.97 16.00
C GLN A 255 -47.80 32.46 16.27
N ASN A 256 -48.38 33.21 15.33
CA ASN A 256 -48.72 34.63 15.53
C ASN A 256 -49.71 34.86 16.70
N GLN A 257 -50.62 33.92 16.97
CA GLN A 257 -51.47 34.00 18.17
C GLN A 257 -50.69 33.67 19.44
N LEU A 258 -49.73 32.74 19.40
CA LEU A 258 -48.90 32.39 20.55
C LEU A 258 -48.02 33.55 21.03
N GLU A 259 -47.63 34.46 20.13
CA GLU A 259 -46.88 35.69 20.47
C GLU A 259 -47.69 36.71 21.30
N LEU A 260 -49.02 36.63 21.29
CA LEU A 260 -49.89 37.51 22.06
C LEU A 260 -50.10 36.97 23.49
N PRO A 261 -50.24 37.85 24.52
CA PRO A 261 -50.73 37.43 25.83
C PRO A 261 -52.04 36.66 25.69
N GLU A 262 -52.25 35.63 26.54
CA GLU A 262 -53.40 34.71 26.42
C GLU A 262 -54.74 35.46 26.31
N GLU A 263 -54.97 36.48 27.15
CA GLU A 263 -56.18 37.32 27.12
C GLU A 263 -56.40 38.14 25.83
N GLU A 264 -55.37 38.29 24.99
CA GLU A 264 -55.39 39.04 23.72
C GLU A 264 -55.50 38.13 22.49
N ARG A 265 -55.51 36.81 22.66
CA ARG A 265 -55.71 35.82 21.58
C ARG A 265 -57.20 35.70 21.24
N LEU A 266 -57.65 36.52 20.30
CA LEU A 266 -59.08 36.70 19.99
C LEU A 266 -59.58 35.93 18.76
N LEU A 267 -58.71 35.25 18.01
CA LEU A 267 -59.09 34.42 16.87
C LEU A 267 -59.52 33.02 17.31
N HIS A 268 -60.65 32.54 16.79
CA HIS A 268 -61.23 31.24 17.15
C HIS A 268 -61.12 30.23 16.01
N ILE A 269 -61.11 28.94 16.37
CA ILE A 269 -60.98 27.83 15.41
C ILE A 269 -62.35 27.40 14.90
N ASN A 270 -62.44 27.24 13.58
CA ASN A 270 -63.61 26.74 12.88
C ASN A 270 -63.17 25.70 11.84
N GLY A 271 -63.67 24.46 11.92
CA GLY A 271 -63.24 23.38 11.03
C GLY A 271 -64.27 22.28 10.80
N LEU A 272 -64.11 21.55 9.70
CA LEU A 272 -64.95 20.39 9.36
C LEU A 272 -64.67 19.20 10.28
N LEU A 273 -65.70 18.39 10.53
CA LEU A 273 -65.66 17.25 11.47
C LEU A 273 -65.69 15.91 10.73
N ASN A 274 -64.97 14.91 11.27
CA ASN A 274 -65.06 13.51 10.86
C ASN A 274 -64.97 12.55 12.05
N TYR A 275 -65.36 11.28 11.83
CA TYR A 275 -65.28 10.22 12.85
C TYR A 275 -63.81 9.93 13.16
N GLY A 276 -63.46 9.80 14.45
CA GLY A 276 -62.10 9.50 14.89
C GLY A 276 -61.83 8.01 15.04
N ASP A 277 -60.58 7.60 14.80
CA ASP A 277 -60.09 6.21 14.89
C ASP A 277 -58.95 6.02 15.91
N GLY A 278 -58.63 7.06 16.68
CA GLY A 278 -57.61 7.03 17.73
C GLY A 278 -56.37 7.88 17.45
N GLY A 279 -56.19 8.40 16.23
CA GLY A 279 -55.01 9.18 15.84
C GLY A 279 -55.05 10.66 16.21
N PHE A 280 -56.22 11.29 16.22
CA PHE A 280 -56.37 12.74 16.44
C PHE A 280 -57.47 13.05 17.47
N ASN A 281 -57.29 14.17 18.20
CA ASN A 281 -58.25 14.75 19.14
C ASN A 281 -58.65 13.86 20.33
N GLN A 282 -57.70 13.10 20.89
CA GLN A 282 -57.94 12.35 22.14
C GLN A 282 -58.28 13.29 23.32
N PRO A 283 -59.28 12.94 24.16
CA PRO A 283 -60.00 11.67 24.24
C PRO A 283 -61.29 11.58 23.40
N TRP A 284 -61.55 12.51 22.50
CA TRP A 284 -62.81 12.61 21.76
C TRP A 284 -62.88 11.61 20.60
N SER A 285 -64.08 11.08 20.31
CA SER A 285 -64.33 10.07 19.27
C SER A 285 -64.58 10.69 17.89
N TRP A 286 -64.11 11.92 17.68
CA TRP A 286 -64.16 12.69 16.45
C TRP A 286 -62.90 13.53 16.37
N HIS A 287 -62.57 13.99 15.17
CA HIS A 287 -61.51 14.96 14.98
C HIS A 287 -61.96 16.06 14.02
N ILE A 288 -61.30 17.21 14.12
CA ILE A 288 -61.32 18.19 13.04
C ILE A 288 -60.46 17.64 11.92
N ILE A 289 -60.97 17.69 10.68
CA ILE A 289 -60.24 17.20 9.53
C ILE A 289 -58.96 18.02 9.37
N PRO A 290 -57.78 17.39 9.32
CA PRO A 290 -56.52 18.11 9.17
C PRO A 290 -56.53 19.02 7.94
N ASN A 291 -55.94 20.22 8.05
CA ASN A 291 -55.89 21.26 7.02
C ASN A 291 -57.21 21.87 6.55
N GLU A 292 -58.37 21.37 7.01
CA GLU A 292 -59.69 21.86 6.59
C GLU A 292 -60.36 22.78 7.63
N TRP A 293 -59.55 23.46 8.44
CA TRP A 293 -60.00 24.42 9.45
C TRP A 293 -59.33 25.78 9.27
N VAL A 294 -59.89 26.83 9.89
CA VAL A 294 -59.42 28.22 9.80
C VAL A 294 -59.48 28.93 11.15
N LEU A 295 -58.62 29.94 11.34
CA LEU A 295 -58.72 30.95 12.39
C LEU A 295 -59.53 32.15 11.87
N ALA A 296 -60.60 32.53 12.57
CA ALA A 296 -61.51 33.58 12.08
C ALA A 296 -61.91 34.59 13.17
N ASP A 297 -62.22 35.81 12.72
CA ASP A 297 -62.93 36.83 13.51
C ASP A 297 -64.46 36.56 13.47
N MET A 298 -65.15 36.67 14.60
CA MET A 298 -66.54 36.22 14.74
C MET A 298 -67.49 36.90 13.74
N SER A 299 -68.03 36.12 12.79
CA SER A 299 -69.10 36.54 11.88
C SER A 299 -70.43 35.85 12.24
N ILE A 300 -71.26 36.58 13.00
CA ILE A 300 -72.72 36.41 13.18
C ILE A 300 -73.23 34.97 13.43
N GLY A 301 -73.42 34.61 14.70
CA GLY A 301 -74.78 34.32 15.20
C GLY A 301 -75.27 32.89 15.45
N THR A 302 -74.50 31.80 15.23
CA THR A 302 -75.00 30.44 15.56
C THR A 302 -73.97 29.39 16.05
N CYS A 303 -72.75 29.75 16.47
CA CYS A 303 -71.75 28.75 16.89
C CYS A 303 -71.32 28.94 18.35
N ASN A 304 -71.81 28.08 19.24
CA ASN A 304 -71.42 28.08 20.66
C ASN A 304 -71.62 26.68 21.27
N VAL A 305 -70.60 25.82 21.13
CA VAL A 305 -70.65 24.43 21.58
C VAL A 305 -69.26 23.95 22.02
N SER A 306 -69.17 23.27 23.16
CA SER A 306 -67.93 22.65 23.63
C SER A 306 -67.70 21.27 22.98
N PRO A 307 -66.45 20.79 22.91
CA PRO A 307 -66.12 19.44 22.44
C PRO A 307 -66.99 18.32 23.04
N GLU A 308 -67.33 18.42 24.32
CA GLU A 308 -68.18 17.46 25.04
C GLU A 308 -69.60 17.35 24.44
N VAL A 309 -70.16 18.44 23.91
CA VAL A 309 -71.50 18.41 23.32
C VAL A 309 -71.49 17.76 21.93
N VAL A 310 -70.39 17.84 21.19
CA VAL A 310 -70.20 17.09 19.93
C VAL A 310 -70.10 15.60 20.23
N GLU A 311 -69.34 15.23 21.27
CA GLU A 311 -69.19 13.83 21.69
C GLU A 311 -70.54 13.20 22.08
N ASN A 312 -71.44 13.96 22.71
CA ASN A 312 -72.74 13.46 23.17
C ASN A 312 -73.77 13.19 22.05
N ASP A 313 -73.59 13.71 20.83
CA ASP A 313 -74.49 13.49 19.68
C ASP A 313 -73.72 13.49 18.35
N LEU A 314 -72.74 12.59 18.27
CA LEU A 314 -71.73 12.53 17.21
C LEU A 314 -72.32 12.46 15.78
N ASP A 315 -73.34 11.62 15.58
CA ASP A 315 -73.95 11.42 14.26
C ASP A 315 -74.68 12.68 13.77
N TYR A 316 -75.32 13.45 14.65
CA TYR A 316 -75.95 14.72 14.29
C TYR A 316 -74.90 15.77 13.93
N TRP A 317 -73.85 15.90 14.74
CA TRP A 317 -72.81 16.90 14.52
C TRP A 317 -71.97 16.61 13.27
N ILE A 318 -71.61 15.36 13.00
CA ILE A 318 -70.84 15.01 11.80
C ILE A 318 -71.74 15.03 10.55
N ASN A 319 -72.91 14.38 10.56
CA ASN A 319 -73.69 14.20 9.34
C ASN A 319 -74.67 15.34 9.02
N SER A 320 -75.09 16.15 10.01
CA SER A 320 -76.06 17.23 9.82
C SER A 320 -75.46 18.63 9.97
N VAL A 321 -74.55 18.85 10.94
CA VAL A 321 -73.90 20.15 11.14
C VAL A 321 -72.61 20.26 10.32
N GLY A 322 -71.78 19.21 10.33
CA GLY A 322 -70.57 19.05 9.50
C GLY A 322 -69.33 19.80 9.96
N GLN A 323 -69.43 20.67 10.97
CA GLN A 323 -68.33 21.54 11.42
C GLN A 323 -68.40 21.85 12.92
N LEU A 324 -67.24 22.09 13.54
CA LEU A 324 -67.09 22.63 14.89
C LEU A 324 -66.54 24.05 14.82
N CYS A 325 -67.24 24.99 15.47
CA CYS A 325 -66.75 26.36 15.65
C CYS A 325 -67.06 26.79 17.09
N ASN A 326 -66.04 26.85 17.94
CA ASN A 326 -66.25 27.23 19.34
C ASN A 326 -65.90 28.69 19.59
N TRP A 327 -66.87 29.44 20.12
CA TRP A 327 -66.71 30.86 20.41
C TRP A 327 -65.74 31.06 21.58
N SER A 328 -64.72 31.90 21.39
CA SER A 328 -63.62 32.14 22.34
C SER A 328 -62.61 31.00 22.50
N SER A 329 -62.52 30.08 21.52
CA SER A 329 -61.35 29.19 21.41
C SER A 329 -60.10 29.98 21.02
N PHE A 330 -58.93 29.52 21.43
CA PHE A 330 -57.65 30.15 21.11
C PHE A 330 -56.52 29.10 21.07
N ILE A 331 -55.42 29.42 20.38
CA ILE A 331 -54.22 28.57 20.35
C ILE A 331 -53.51 28.69 21.69
N LYS A 332 -53.36 27.57 22.40
CA LYS A 332 -52.83 27.53 23.76
C LYS A 332 -51.31 27.40 23.76
N GLU A 333 -50.80 26.38 23.09
CA GLU A 333 -49.37 26.11 22.94
C GLU A 333 -49.09 25.30 21.67
N GLU A 334 -47.90 25.52 21.11
CA GLU A 334 -47.23 24.64 20.16
C GLU A 334 -46.26 23.76 20.94
N ILE A 335 -46.03 22.54 20.46
CA ILE A 335 -45.25 21.53 21.20
C ILE A 335 -43.78 21.54 20.70
N SER A 336 -42.86 22.32 21.30
CA SER A 336 -41.37 22.27 21.11
C SER A 336 -40.56 22.98 22.24
N GLY A 337 -39.25 22.67 22.46
CA GLY A 337 -38.43 23.21 23.59
C GLY A 337 -36.92 23.42 23.32
N GLU A 338 -36.25 24.26 24.13
CA GLU A 338 -34.83 24.71 24.05
C GLU A 338 -33.93 24.20 25.22
N PRO A 339 -32.59 24.10 25.10
CA PRO A 339 -31.76 23.47 26.15
C PRO A 339 -30.67 24.37 26.83
N GLU A 340 -30.30 24.01 28.07
CA GLU A 340 -29.10 24.46 28.84
C GLU A 340 -28.07 23.30 28.92
N GLY A 341 -26.74 23.55 28.86
CA GLY A 341 -25.70 22.49 28.78
C GLY A 341 -24.33 22.79 29.45
N PRO A 342 -23.43 21.78 29.56
CA PRO A 342 -22.06 21.88 30.13
C PRO A 342 -21.07 22.69 29.29
N TRP A 343 -19.94 23.10 29.88
CA TRP A 343 -19.01 24.07 29.30
C TRP A 343 -17.62 23.49 28.94
N THR A 344 -17.10 23.83 27.76
CA THR A 344 -15.76 23.46 27.26
C THR A 344 -14.80 24.64 27.38
N TRP A 345 -13.59 24.42 27.89
CA TRP A 345 -12.49 25.39 27.88
C TRP A 345 -11.25 24.86 27.14
N ILE A 346 -10.78 25.63 26.18
CA ILE A 346 -9.55 25.40 25.41
C ILE A 346 -8.60 26.57 25.64
N ASN A 347 -7.37 26.27 26.06
CA ASN A 347 -6.30 27.26 26.19
C ASN A 347 -5.22 27.03 25.12
N ASP A 348 -4.66 28.13 24.60
CA ASP A 348 -3.74 28.12 23.45
C ASP A 348 -4.34 27.38 22.23
N GLY A 349 -5.66 27.54 22.08
CA GLY A 349 -6.48 26.89 21.06
C GLY A 349 -7.94 27.37 21.06
N TYR A 350 -8.75 26.77 20.21
CA TYR A 350 -10.14 27.12 19.93
C TYR A 350 -11.08 25.92 20.15
N GLY A 351 -12.36 26.22 20.41
CA GLY A 351 -13.39 25.22 20.77
C GLY A 351 -14.02 25.41 22.15
N SER A 352 -13.77 26.54 22.83
CA SER A 352 -14.44 26.86 24.09
C SER A 352 -15.90 27.26 23.85
N GLY A 353 -16.86 26.67 24.57
CA GLY A 353 -18.29 26.91 24.31
C GLY A 353 -19.22 26.06 25.17
N ILE A 354 -20.51 26.42 25.21
CA ILE A 354 -21.56 25.60 25.85
C ILE A 354 -22.07 24.63 24.79
N TYR A 355 -22.02 23.34 25.10
CA TYR A 355 -22.44 22.26 24.22
C TYR A 355 -23.36 21.32 25.00
N MET A 356 -24.25 20.63 24.30
CA MET A 356 -25.09 19.60 24.90
C MET A 356 -24.30 18.31 25.07
N PRO A 357 -24.58 17.52 26.13
CA PRO A 357 -23.97 16.20 26.24
C PRO A 357 -24.31 15.35 25.02
N GLY A 358 -23.29 14.81 24.35
CA GLY A 358 -23.42 14.08 23.09
C GLY A 358 -23.06 14.87 21.83
N ASP A 359 -22.90 16.19 21.92
CA ASP A 359 -22.42 17.00 20.79
C ASP A 359 -20.97 16.63 20.44
N THR A 360 -20.65 16.59 19.14
CA THR A 360 -19.26 16.47 18.67
C THR A 360 -18.64 17.86 18.62
N VAL A 361 -17.58 18.09 19.39
CA VAL A 361 -16.88 19.37 19.46
C VAL A 361 -15.53 19.25 18.76
N HIS A 362 -15.26 20.13 17.80
CA HIS A 362 -13.96 20.26 17.14
C HIS A 362 -13.07 21.26 17.90
N VAL A 363 -11.81 20.88 18.13
CA VAL A 363 -10.82 21.71 18.82
C VAL A 363 -9.55 21.84 18.00
N TRP A 364 -8.89 22.99 18.11
CA TRP A 364 -7.72 23.37 17.32
C TRP A 364 -6.69 24.07 18.19
N SER A 365 -5.40 23.81 17.96
CA SER A 365 -4.33 24.58 18.59
C SER A 365 -4.10 25.91 17.86
N ASP A 366 -3.73 26.95 18.60
CA ASP A 366 -3.39 28.29 18.07
C ASP A 366 -1.92 28.31 17.64
N LEU A 367 -1.56 27.55 16.60
CA LEU A 367 -0.18 27.34 16.15
C LEU A 367 0.20 28.25 14.98
N ASP A 368 1.39 28.86 15.03
CA ASP A 368 2.04 29.46 13.86
C ASP A 368 2.87 28.39 13.12
N PRO A 369 2.43 27.91 11.95
CA PRO A 369 3.10 26.83 11.21
C PRO A 369 4.42 27.25 10.55
N VAL A 370 4.89 28.48 10.74
CA VAL A 370 6.23 28.90 10.30
C VAL A 370 7.24 28.81 11.44
N THR A 371 6.80 28.99 12.69
CA THR A 371 7.72 29.17 13.81
C THR A 371 7.47 28.24 14.99
N MET A 372 6.39 27.46 14.95
CA MET A 372 5.94 26.58 16.01
C MET A 372 5.65 25.16 15.48
N THR A 373 5.77 24.18 16.36
CA THR A 373 5.38 22.78 16.15
C THR A 373 4.47 22.33 17.28
N PHE A 374 3.46 21.53 16.95
CA PHE A 374 2.53 20.98 17.93
C PHE A 374 3.17 19.81 18.66
N GLN A 375 3.00 19.74 19.99
CA GLN A 375 3.64 18.73 20.84
C GLN A 375 2.63 17.81 21.55
N GLY A 376 1.34 18.00 21.30
CA GLY A 376 0.25 17.24 21.91
C GLY A 376 -0.67 18.07 22.81
N TRP A 377 -1.83 17.50 23.10
CA TRP A 377 -2.78 18.08 24.07
C TRP A 377 -2.44 17.64 25.50
N ILE A 378 -2.82 18.46 26.50
CA ILE A 378 -2.87 18.07 27.92
C ILE A 378 -4.22 18.49 28.55
N GLY A 379 -4.59 17.88 29.68
CA GLY A 379 -5.89 18.07 30.32
C GLY A 379 -6.75 16.81 30.22
N ASP A 380 -8.00 16.94 29.79
CA ASP A 380 -8.95 15.83 29.64
C ASP A 380 -8.74 15.01 28.35
N THR A 381 -7.47 14.82 27.95
CA THR A 381 -7.08 14.29 26.63
C THR A 381 -7.61 12.90 26.31
N SER A 382 -8.00 12.11 27.31
CA SER A 382 -8.67 10.82 27.10
C SER A 382 -10.03 10.91 26.38
N LEU A 383 -10.58 12.12 26.23
CA LEU A 383 -11.80 12.39 25.48
C LEU A 383 -11.54 12.65 23.99
N LEU A 384 -10.31 13.04 23.63
CA LEU A 384 -9.96 13.42 22.25
C LEU A 384 -9.84 12.18 21.37
N ALA A 385 -10.30 12.30 20.13
CA ALA A 385 -10.19 11.25 19.12
C ALA A 385 -8.74 11.00 18.70
N ASP A 386 -7.95 12.07 18.64
CA ASP A 386 -6.50 12.04 18.41
C ASP A 386 -5.81 13.10 19.26
N THR A 387 -4.87 12.67 20.10
CA THR A 387 -4.16 13.54 21.06
C THR A 387 -2.89 14.15 20.52
N ASP A 388 -2.34 13.55 19.46
CA ASP A 388 -1.06 13.93 18.87
C ASP A 388 -1.24 14.86 17.66
N GLU A 389 -2.48 14.98 17.18
CA GLU A 389 -2.84 15.94 16.14
C GLU A 389 -3.23 17.31 16.70
N TRP A 390 -2.75 18.34 16.01
CA TRP A 390 -2.91 19.76 16.37
C TRP A 390 -4.36 20.25 16.24
N HIS A 391 -5.22 19.47 15.60
CA HIS A 391 -6.67 19.60 15.57
C HIS A 391 -7.32 18.23 15.75
N THR A 392 -8.44 18.19 16.45
CA THR A 392 -9.08 16.91 16.81
C THR A 392 -10.53 17.14 17.24
N THR A 393 -11.25 16.06 17.57
CA THR A 393 -12.63 16.11 18.06
C THR A 393 -12.79 15.40 19.39
N PHE A 394 -13.84 15.73 20.12
CA PHE A 394 -14.32 14.92 21.26
C PHE A 394 -15.84 14.98 21.36
N ILE A 395 -16.44 13.99 22.01
CA ILE A 395 -17.88 14.00 22.33
C ILE A 395 -18.08 14.66 23.68
N MET A 396 -18.92 15.69 23.73
CA MET A 396 -19.16 16.47 24.95
C MET A 396 -19.76 15.59 26.06
N PRO A 397 -19.12 15.48 27.24
CA PRO A 397 -19.68 14.75 28.37
C PRO A 397 -20.73 15.58 29.12
N ASP A 398 -21.35 15.01 30.16
CA ASP A 398 -22.33 15.69 31.01
C ASP A 398 -21.71 16.63 32.07
N ASN A 399 -20.41 16.91 31.94
CA ASN A 399 -19.64 17.79 32.81
C ASN A 399 -18.71 18.70 32.01
N ASP A 400 -18.20 19.73 32.68
CA ASP A 400 -17.22 20.66 32.13
C ASP A 400 -15.90 19.96 31.74
N VAL A 401 -15.25 20.42 30.67
CA VAL A 401 -13.98 19.85 30.15
C VAL A 401 -12.92 20.92 29.89
N TYR A 402 -11.64 20.54 30.05
CA TYR A 402 -10.49 21.42 29.93
C TYR A 402 -9.36 20.81 29.07
N PHE A 403 -8.93 21.53 28.04
CA PHE A 403 -7.81 21.17 27.18
C PHE A 403 -6.80 22.30 27.03
N TYR A 404 -5.52 21.95 26.89
CA TYR A 404 -4.42 22.88 26.64
C TYR A 404 -3.54 22.33 25.52
N ALA A 405 -3.27 23.12 24.48
CA ALA A 405 -2.34 22.76 23.41
C ALA A 405 -0.90 23.01 23.86
N LEU A 406 -0.02 22.00 23.75
CA LEU A 406 1.42 22.19 23.92
C LEU A 406 2.08 22.51 22.58
N GLN A 407 2.95 23.51 22.57
CA GLN A 407 3.63 24.01 21.38
C GLN A 407 5.11 24.27 21.68
N ASP A 408 5.99 24.06 20.70
CA ASP A 408 7.42 24.39 20.80
C ASP A 408 7.88 25.27 19.63
N SER A 409 8.87 26.13 19.87
CA SER A 409 9.37 27.08 18.87
C SER A 409 10.56 26.50 18.10
N THR A 410 10.44 26.49 16.77
CA THR A 410 11.42 25.86 15.86
C THR A 410 12.11 26.86 14.92
N GLY A 411 11.54 28.06 14.74
CA GLY A 411 12.01 29.07 13.78
C GLY A 411 11.66 28.71 12.32
N SER A 412 11.87 29.65 11.38
CA SER A 412 11.47 29.45 9.98
C SER A 412 12.36 28.46 9.22
N ILE A 413 11.75 27.65 8.35
CA ILE A 413 12.49 26.82 7.39
C ILE A 413 12.73 27.61 6.11
N ASP A 414 14.00 27.89 5.84
CA ASP A 414 14.48 28.14 4.49
C ASP A 414 15.12 26.86 3.94
N PHE A 415 14.59 26.33 2.82
CA PHE A 415 15.23 25.26 2.07
C PHE A 415 16.45 25.80 1.31
N GLU A 416 17.52 25.00 1.23
CA GLU A 416 18.59 25.26 0.28
C GLU A 416 18.10 24.90 -1.12
N TYR A 417 18.46 25.71 -2.12
CA TYR A 417 18.10 25.48 -3.52
C TYR A 417 19.37 25.40 -4.37
N GLU A 418 19.45 24.35 -5.18
CA GLU A 418 20.46 24.25 -6.23
C GLU A 418 19.93 23.47 -7.46
N ILE A 419 20.68 23.56 -8.55
CA ILE A 419 20.43 22.75 -9.75
C ILE A 419 21.45 21.61 -9.76
N ILE A 420 20.97 20.37 -9.67
CA ILE A 420 21.80 19.15 -9.66
C ILE A 420 21.63 18.44 -10.99
N GLN A 421 22.72 17.92 -11.57
CA GLN A 421 22.63 17.11 -12.78
C GLN A 421 21.89 15.80 -12.49
N GLY A 422 20.76 15.56 -13.15
CA GLY A 422 20.06 14.27 -13.14
C GLY A 422 20.64 13.30 -14.17
N ALA A 423 19.94 12.18 -14.39
CA ALA A 423 20.35 11.13 -15.33
C ALA A 423 20.51 11.66 -16.75
N GLU A 424 19.56 12.47 -17.22
CA GLU A 424 19.60 13.10 -18.55
C GLU A 424 19.70 14.62 -18.45
N ASN A 425 18.85 15.25 -17.64
CA ASN A 425 18.72 16.70 -17.56
C ASN A 425 18.94 17.23 -16.12
N PRO A 426 19.36 18.50 -15.98
CA PRO A 426 19.52 19.13 -14.67
C PRO A 426 18.19 19.32 -13.95
N LYS A 427 18.13 18.98 -12.66
CA LYS A 427 16.95 19.00 -11.80
C LYS A 427 16.98 20.18 -10.84
N ASN A 428 15.83 20.83 -10.64
CA ASN A 428 15.64 21.79 -9.56
C ASN A 428 15.48 21.04 -8.23
N VAL A 429 16.38 21.25 -7.29
CA VAL A 429 16.41 20.52 -6.01
C VAL A 429 16.35 21.50 -4.85
N TYR A 430 15.38 21.28 -3.97
CA TYR A 430 15.25 21.96 -2.69
C TYR A 430 15.53 20.96 -1.57
N TYR A 431 16.37 21.29 -0.61
CA TYR A 431 16.72 20.35 0.44
C TYR A 431 17.09 21.01 1.76
N LYS A 432 17.02 20.23 2.84
CA LYS A 432 17.50 20.63 4.17
C LYS A 432 17.83 19.38 4.99
N PHE A 433 18.97 19.40 5.66
CA PHE A 433 19.41 18.31 6.54
C PHE A 433 19.67 18.82 7.96
N PRO A 434 19.30 18.06 9.00
CA PRO A 434 19.77 18.33 10.36
C PRO A 434 21.26 17.94 10.49
N GLU A 435 21.94 18.37 11.57
CA GLU A 435 23.37 18.08 11.77
C GLU A 435 23.69 16.57 11.81
N ASN A 436 22.76 15.76 12.31
CA ASN A 436 22.82 14.29 12.27
C ASN A 436 21.47 13.78 11.78
N SER A 437 21.38 13.44 10.50
CA SER A 437 20.18 12.84 9.93
C SER A 437 19.98 11.44 10.50
N ILE A 438 18.72 11.07 10.79
CA ILE A 438 18.34 9.69 11.13
C ILE A 438 17.67 8.97 9.95
N GLY A 439 17.55 9.65 8.82
CA GLY A 439 16.90 9.20 7.59
C GLY A 439 16.68 10.37 6.64
N THR A 440 16.26 10.09 5.41
CA THR A 440 15.96 11.12 4.39
C THR A 440 14.60 10.87 3.74
N ILE A 441 13.77 11.90 3.63
CA ILE A 441 12.46 11.84 2.99
C ILE A 441 12.52 12.58 1.64
N PHE A 442 12.22 11.88 0.57
CA PHE A 442 12.01 12.46 -0.75
C PHE A 442 10.56 12.85 -0.97
N PHE A 443 10.34 14.07 -1.46
CA PHE A 443 9.02 14.64 -1.68
C PHE A 443 8.70 14.87 -3.16
N PHE A 444 7.51 14.42 -3.57
CA PHE A 444 7.08 14.45 -4.97
C PHE A 444 5.77 15.21 -5.18
N HIS A 445 5.83 16.24 -6.04
CA HIS A 445 4.69 17.09 -6.37
C HIS A 445 3.63 16.36 -7.23
N GLY A 446 2.39 16.86 -7.23
CA GLY A 446 1.31 16.34 -8.07
C GLY A 446 1.50 16.62 -9.58
N GLY A 447 0.64 16.05 -10.42
CA GLY A 447 0.85 15.99 -11.88
C GLY A 447 0.81 17.32 -12.65
N SER A 448 0.43 18.41 -11.99
CA SER A 448 0.45 19.80 -12.51
C SER A 448 1.46 20.70 -11.78
N GLY A 449 2.14 20.18 -10.76
CA GLY A 449 3.07 20.93 -9.91
C GLY A 449 4.50 20.99 -10.45
N ASN A 450 5.39 21.54 -9.63
CA ASN A 450 6.85 21.53 -9.80
C ASN A 450 7.50 21.62 -8.41
N ALA A 451 8.84 21.50 -8.33
CA ALA A 451 9.54 21.49 -7.04
C ALA A 451 9.38 22.81 -6.26
N GLU A 452 9.50 23.96 -6.93
CA GLU A 452 9.39 25.29 -6.30
C GLU A 452 8.00 25.52 -5.69
N GLY A 453 6.95 25.24 -6.46
CA GLY A 453 5.57 25.41 -6.01
C GLY A 453 5.24 24.47 -4.86
N PHE A 454 5.82 23.26 -4.83
CA PHE A 454 5.60 22.30 -3.76
C PHE A 454 6.37 22.67 -2.48
N ALA A 455 7.65 23.06 -2.60
CA ALA A 455 8.47 23.46 -1.46
C ALA A 455 7.95 24.70 -0.71
N ASN A 456 7.18 25.56 -1.39
CA ASN A 456 6.57 26.76 -0.81
C ASN A 456 5.13 26.56 -0.32
N ARG A 457 4.56 25.35 -0.36
CA ARG A 457 3.22 25.09 0.17
C ARG A 457 3.22 25.05 1.69
N VAL A 458 2.24 25.71 2.31
CA VAL A 458 2.05 25.74 3.77
C VAL A 458 2.07 24.33 4.37
N GLU A 459 1.31 23.40 3.78
CA GLU A 459 1.22 22.01 4.26
C GLU A 459 2.57 21.26 4.14
N THR A 460 3.35 21.52 3.08
CA THR A 460 4.69 20.92 2.89
C THR A 460 5.72 21.50 3.85
N ILE A 461 5.66 22.81 4.13
CA ILE A 461 6.54 23.47 5.10
C ILE A 461 6.31 22.88 6.50
N GLN A 462 5.06 22.73 6.91
CA GLN A 462 4.74 22.19 8.23
C GLN A 462 5.23 20.75 8.38
N PHE A 463 4.93 19.85 7.42
CA PHE A 463 5.49 18.49 7.45
C PHE A 463 7.00 18.51 7.59
N SER A 464 7.67 19.40 6.85
CA SER A 464 9.12 19.50 6.87
C SER A 464 9.67 19.98 8.22
N GLN A 465 8.95 20.81 8.97
CA GLN A 465 9.31 21.21 10.34
C GLN A 465 9.26 20.03 11.29
N ASP A 466 8.16 19.31 11.29
CA ASP A 466 7.95 18.16 12.18
C ASP A 466 9.00 17.08 11.87
N ALA A 467 9.26 16.82 10.58
CA ALA A 467 10.27 15.88 10.13
C ALA A 467 11.71 16.29 10.54
N LEU A 468 12.09 17.55 10.33
CA LEU A 468 13.42 18.05 10.72
C LEU A 468 13.62 18.05 12.25
N GLN A 469 12.57 18.35 13.02
CA GLN A 469 12.62 18.28 14.49
C GLN A 469 12.85 16.85 14.98
N LYS A 470 12.28 15.85 14.29
CA LYS A 470 12.54 14.42 14.54
C LYS A 470 13.86 13.91 13.97
N GLY A 471 14.59 14.74 13.22
CA GLY A 471 15.92 14.44 12.71
C GLY A 471 15.97 13.88 11.28
N TYR A 472 14.88 13.97 10.52
CA TYR A 472 14.87 13.58 9.11
C TYR A 472 15.41 14.69 8.21
N GLY A 473 16.22 14.32 7.21
CA GLY A 473 16.56 15.18 6.08
C GLY A 473 15.43 15.21 5.05
N ILE A 474 15.26 16.32 4.35
CA ILE A 474 14.23 16.51 3.32
C ILE A 474 14.87 16.84 1.99
N ILE A 475 14.43 16.17 0.91
CA ILE A 475 14.74 16.52 -0.47
C ILE A 475 13.43 16.63 -1.27
N ILE A 476 13.25 17.75 -1.98
CA ILE A 476 12.14 18.00 -2.90
C ILE A 476 12.74 18.23 -4.30
N THR A 477 12.21 17.50 -5.29
CA THR A 477 12.61 17.64 -6.70
C THR A 477 11.38 17.54 -7.60
N GLU A 478 11.59 17.54 -8.91
CA GLU A 478 10.53 17.58 -9.91
C GLU A 478 10.66 16.49 -10.98
N SER A 479 9.53 16.15 -11.59
CA SER A 479 9.50 15.19 -12.70
C SER A 479 10.31 15.69 -13.91
N GLU A 480 10.74 14.77 -14.75
CA GLU A 480 11.45 15.08 -15.99
C GLU A 480 10.62 15.98 -16.90
N ASN A 481 9.31 15.73 -16.96
CA ASN A 481 8.39 16.57 -17.71
C ASN A 481 8.30 18.00 -17.16
N ALA A 482 8.35 18.18 -15.83
CA ALA A 482 8.37 19.50 -15.21
C ALA A 482 9.65 20.26 -15.58
N THR A 483 10.81 19.61 -15.49
CA THR A 483 12.11 20.17 -15.89
C THR A 483 12.12 20.60 -17.36
N LEU A 484 11.54 19.79 -18.24
CA LEU A 484 11.46 20.07 -19.68
C LEU A 484 10.32 21.02 -20.07
N ASN A 485 9.44 21.37 -19.12
CA ASN A 485 8.28 22.23 -19.30
C ASN A 485 7.37 21.79 -20.47
N THR A 486 7.03 20.51 -20.52
CA THR A 486 6.29 19.89 -21.65
C THR A 486 4.80 20.22 -21.69
N GLY A 487 4.28 20.90 -20.66
CA GLY A 487 2.86 21.26 -20.52
C GLY A 487 2.03 20.26 -19.69
N LEU A 488 2.60 19.11 -19.33
CA LEU A 488 2.05 18.16 -18.36
C LEU A 488 3.19 17.70 -17.44
N ASN A 489 3.26 18.22 -16.21
CA ASN A 489 4.38 18.02 -15.29
C ASN A 489 4.34 16.67 -14.55
N ARG A 490 3.89 15.61 -15.20
CA ARG A 490 3.65 14.31 -14.56
C ARG A 490 4.93 13.47 -14.44
N TRP A 491 5.05 12.77 -13.33
CA TRP A 491 5.97 11.64 -13.13
C TRP A 491 5.55 10.45 -14.00
N LEU A 492 6.54 9.73 -14.53
CA LEU A 492 6.34 8.51 -15.30
C LEU A 492 5.96 7.33 -14.37
N LEU A 493 4.82 6.69 -14.64
CA LEU A 493 4.28 5.61 -13.79
C LEU A 493 4.25 4.21 -14.45
N GLU A 494 4.46 4.13 -15.77
CA GLU A 494 4.25 2.89 -16.54
C GLU A 494 5.38 1.87 -16.38
N SER A 495 6.61 2.31 -16.11
CA SER A 495 7.79 1.48 -15.89
C SER A 495 8.33 1.64 -14.47
N TRP A 496 8.74 0.54 -13.85
CA TRP A 496 9.14 0.50 -12.43
C TRP A 496 10.62 0.14 -12.23
N THR A 497 11.42 0.19 -13.30
CA THR A 497 12.86 -0.07 -13.25
C THR A 497 13.64 1.21 -13.54
N ILE A 498 14.88 1.27 -13.06
CA ILE A 498 15.77 2.42 -13.24
C ILE A 498 16.06 2.65 -14.73
N GLU A 499 16.22 1.58 -15.51
CA GLU A 499 16.61 1.63 -16.93
C GLU A 499 15.51 2.19 -17.83
N GLU A 500 14.25 1.92 -17.49
CA GLU A 500 13.09 2.30 -18.31
C GLU A 500 12.43 3.59 -17.81
N ASN A 501 12.71 4.01 -16.58
CA ASN A 501 12.09 5.18 -15.98
C ASN A 501 13.12 6.25 -15.58
N VAL A 502 13.22 7.30 -16.41
CA VAL A 502 14.12 8.45 -16.21
C VAL A 502 13.89 9.17 -14.88
N ASP A 503 12.65 9.20 -14.37
CA ASP A 503 12.36 9.83 -13.09
C ASP A 503 12.97 9.03 -11.93
N ILE A 504 12.94 7.70 -11.98
CA ILE A 504 13.60 6.83 -10.98
C ILE A 504 15.12 7.00 -11.06
N ALA A 505 15.69 6.99 -12.27
CA ALA A 505 17.11 7.22 -12.48
C ALA A 505 17.57 8.59 -11.96
N ASN A 506 16.74 9.63 -12.11
CA ASN A 506 17.01 10.94 -11.53
C ASN A 506 17.08 10.88 -10.00
N ILE A 507 16.19 10.13 -9.33
CA ILE A 507 16.22 10.00 -7.86
C ILE A 507 17.48 9.25 -7.41
N GLN A 508 17.87 8.17 -8.09
CA GLN A 508 19.13 7.47 -7.79
C GLN A 508 20.35 8.41 -7.89
N VAL A 509 20.42 9.22 -8.95
CA VAL A 509 21.51 10.20 -9.12
C VAL A 509 21.54 11.24 -8.00
N LEU A 510 20.38 11.65 -7.48
CA LEU A 510 20.32 12.56 -6.33
C LEU A 510 20.81 11.88 -5.05
N ILE A 511 20.39 10.64 -4.79
CA ILE A 511 20.88 9.85 -3.65
C ILE A 511 22.41 9.75 -3.72
N ASP A 512 22.96 9.32 -4.85
CA ASP A 512 24.41 9.19 -5.05
C ASP A 512 25.13 10.52 -4.85
N THR A 513 24.55 11.62 -5.36
CA THR A 513 25.13 12.96 -5.23
C THR A 513 25.21 13.39 -3.76
N PHE A 514 24.14 13.23 -3.00
CA PHE A 514 24.12 13.62 -1.59
C PHE A 514 24.92 12.66 -0.70
N ALA A 515 25.02 11.39 -1.06
CA ALA A 515 25.89 10.41 -0.41
C ALA A 515 27.37 10.77 -0.60
N VAL A 516 27.81 11.07 -1.82
CA VAL A 516 29.20 11.49 -2.11
C VAL A 516 29.59 12.78 -1.39
N ARG A 517 28.63 13.69 -1.20
CA ARG A 517 28.84 14.94 -0.44
C ARG A 517 28.85 14.73 1.08
N GLY A 518 28.43 13.57 1.57
CA GLY A 518 28.30 13.26 2.99
C GLY A 518 27.07 13.90 3.65
N ASN A 519 26.08 14.31 2.86
CA ASN A 519 24.79 14.80 3.36
C ASN A 519 23.84 13.66 3.73
N ILE A 520 23.91 12.55 3.00
CA ILE A 520 23.21 11.31 3.28
C ILE A 520 24.24 10.26 3.66
N ASN A 521 24.00 9.55 4.76
CA ASN A 521 24.69 8.30 5.05
C ASN A 521 23.88 7.18 4.39
N THR A 522 24.52 6.36 3.55
CA THR A 522 23.83 5.32 2.79
C THR A 522 23.22 4.22 3.67
N GLN A 523 23.62 4.16 4.94
CA GLN A 523 23.06 3.25 5.96
C GLN A 523 21.79 3.80 6.60
N ASP A 524 21.50 5.10 6.46
CA ASP A 524 20.32 5.70 7.06
C ASP A 524 19.09 5.42 6.17
N PRO A 525 17.91 5.24 6.77
CA PRO A 525 16.71 4.92 6.01
C PRO A 525 16.31 6.03 5.03
N ILE A 526 15.84 5.63 3.85
CA ILE A 526 15.30 6.54 2.84
C ILE A 526 13.81 6.28 2.70
N TYR A 527 13.02 7.35 2.68
CA TYR A 527 11.58 7.32 2.56
C TYR A 527 11.13 8.17 1.38
N SER A 528 9.93 7.88 0.88
CA SER A 528 9.28 8.72 -0.11
C SER A 528 7.91 9.19 0.37
N ALA A 529 7.53 10.39 -0.01
CA ALA A 529 6.21 10.92 0.19
C ALA A 529 5.79 11.75 -1.03
N GLY A 530 4.52 11.72 -1.40
CA GLY A 530 4.06 12.54 -2.51
C GLY A 530 2.56 12.64 -2.58
N VAL A 531 2.09 13.61 -3.37
CA VAL A 531 0.66 13.85 -3.59
C VAL A 531 0.23 13.49 -5.01
N SER A 532 -0.97 12.95 -5.19
CA SER A 532 -1.53 12.72 -6.54
C SER A 532 -0.65 11.79 -7.39
N ASN A 533 -0.34 12.18 -8.62
CA ASN A 533 0.64 11.52 -9.48
C ASN A 533 2.03 11.39 -8.83
N GLY A 534 2.44 12.33 -7.97
CA GLY A 534 3.66 12.23 -7.16
C GLY A 534 3.54 11.21 -6.03
N GLY A 535 2.34 11.01 -5.46
CA GLY A 535 2.07 9.93 -4.51
C GLY A 535 2.10 8.55 -5.18
N ASN A 536 1.56 8.43 -6.39
CA ASN A 536 1.74 7.20 -7.18
C ASN A 536 3.23 6.95 -7.48
N PHE A 537 3.98 7.98 -7.88
CA PHE A 537 5.42 7.86 -8.09
C PHE A 537 6.18 7.48 -6.82
N SER A 538 5.78 8.01 -5.66
CA SER A 538 6.32 7.69 -4.33
C SER A 538 6.42 6.18 -4.09
N SER A 539 5.35 5.43 -4.40
CA SER A 539 5.34 3.97 -4.26
C SER A 539 6.17 3.23 -5.32
N ILE A 540 6.29 3.76 -6.54
CA ILE A 540 7.11 3.16 -7.61
C ILE A 540 8.59 3.34 -7.30
N VAL A 541 9.01 4.55 -6.97
CA VAL A 541 10.43 4.81 -6.68
C VAL A 541 10.86 4.09 -5.43
N ALA A 542 9.98 4.00 -4.41
CA ALA A 542 10.27 3.23 -3.22
C ALA A 542 10.44 1.74 -3.52
N HIS A 543 9.57 1.18 -4.38
CA HIS A 543 9.73 -0.20 -4.84
C HIS A 543 11.03 -0.39 -5.62
N ALA A 544 11.31 0.49 -6.59
CA ALA A 544 12.42 0.33 -7.53
C ALA A 544 13.79 0.54 -6.88
N LEU A 545 13.87 1.44 -5.89
CA LEU A 545 15.11 1.80 -5.19
C LEU A 545 15.17 1.25 -3.76
N ASN A 546 14.26 0.33 -3.42
CA ASN A 546 14.22 -0.34 -2.13
C ASN A 546 14.14 0.60 -0.91
N PHE A 547 13.31 1.65 -0.99
CA PHE A 547 13.13 2.58 0.13
C PHE A 547 12.43 1.90 1.31
N ASN A 548 12.71 2.40 2.51
CA ASN A 548 12.24 1.88 3.78
C ASN A 548 10.73 1.97 3.96
N ALA A 549 10.11 3.05 3.50
CA ALA A 549 8.66 3.20 3.44
C ALA A 549 8.23 4.29 2.46
N ALA A 550 6.98 4.22 2.02
CA ALA A 550 6.35 5.21 1.16
C ALA A 550 5.08 5.78 1.79
N ALA A 551 4.88 7.09 1.65
CA ALA A 551 3.63 7.79 1.95
C ALA A 551 2.95 8.29 0.67
N MET A 552 1.64 8.09 0.59
CA MET A 552 0.84 8.37 -0.60
C MET A 552 -0.34 9.28 -0.24
N TYR A 553 -0.20 10.58 -0.49
CA TYR A 553 -1.26 11.56 -0.23
C TYR A 553 -2.15 11.74 -1.46
N SER A 554 -3.47 11.72 -1.27
CA SER A 554 -4.45 11.89 -2.35
C SER A 554 -4.02 11.17 -3.63
N ALA A 555 -3.66 9.90 -3.51
CA ALA A 555 -3.12 9.09 -4.59
C ALA A 555 -3.80 7.73 -4.63
N GLN A 556 -4.29 7.35 -5.82
CA GLN A 556 -4.99 6.08 -6.02
C GLN A 556 -4.09 4.84 -5.89
N GLY A 557 -2.78 5.00 -6.03
CA GLY A 557 -1.87 3.89 -6.22
C GLY A 557 -1.67 3.49 -7.67
N ASN A 558 -0.78 2.53 -7.85
CA ASN A 558 -0.45 1.93 -9.15
C ASN A 558 -1.25 0.64 -9.39
N PRO A 559 -1.14 0.02 -10.58
CA PRO A 559 -1.83 -1.24 -10.85
C PRO A 559 -1.53 -2.32 -9.79
N PRO A 560 -2.46 -3.24 -9.50
CA PRO A 560 -2.29 -4.28 -8.48
C PRO A 560 -1.01 -5.11 -8.63
N ALA A 561 -0.47 -5.25 -9.85
CA ALA A 561 0.78 -5.93 -10.10
C ALA A 561 1.97 -5.33 -9.33
N LEU A 562 2.00 -4.01 -9.09
CA LEU A 562 3.04 -3.40 -8.24
C LEU A 562 2.90 -3.89 -6.80
N TYR A 563 1.69 -3.86 -6.24
CA TYR A 563 1.44 -4.24 -4.85
C TYR A 563 1.46 -5.76 -4.60
N LEU A 564 1.39 -6.56 -5.66
CA LEU A 564 1.69 -7.99 -5.62
C LEU A 564 3.20 -8.29 -5.62
N ALA A 565 4.03 -7.34 -6.06
CA ALA A 565 5.48 -7.51 -6.16
C ALA A 565 6.25 -6.76 -5.05
N THR A 566 5.82 -5.56 -4.68
CA THR A 566 6.55 -4.68 -3.76
C THR A 566 6.57 -5.21 -2.32
N GLU A 567 7.69 -4.99 -1.64
CA GLU A 567 7.85 -5.29 -0.20
C GLU A 567 7.90 -4.01 0.65
N THR A 568 7.80 -2.84 0.00
CA THR A 568 7.86 -1.54 0.67
C THR A 568 6.66 -1.30 1.59
N PRO A 569 6.88 -1.10 2.90
CA PRO A 569 5.86 -0.59 3.81
C PRO A 569 5.21 0.71 3.28
N THR A 570 3.88 0.77 3.23
CA THR A 570 3.19 1.90 2.59
C THR A 570 2.07 2.46 3.46
N VAL A 571 2.09 3.77 3.67
CA VAL A 571 0.98 4.51 4.30
C VAL A 571 0.18 5.28 3.23
N PHE A 572 -1.13 5.03 3.19
CA PHE A 572 -2.07 5.68 2.31
C PHE A 572 -2.78 6.81 3.07
N CYS A 573 -2.67 8.03 2.57
CA CYS A 573 -3.26 9.24 3.13
C CYS A 573 -4.29 9.79 2.14
N SER A 574 -5.49 9.23 2.16
CA SER A 574 -6.58 9.59 1.25
C SER A 574 -7.37 10.79 1.75
N ALA A 575 -7.96 11.56 0.83
CA ALA A 575 -8.92 12.61 1.17
C ALA A 575 -10.32 12.14 0.78
N LYS A 576 -11.27 12.15 1.72
CA LYS A 576 -12.57 11.50 1.58
C LYS A 576 -13.40 12.02 0.42
N TYR A 577 -13.33 13.33 0.13
CA TYR A 577 -14.12 13.99 -0.91
C TYR A 577 -13.30 14.38 -2.14
N ASP A 578 -12.18 13.71 -2.38
CA ASP A 578 -11.30 13.95 -3.51
C ASP A 578 -12.01 13.70 -4.86
N PRO A 579 -12.34 14.77 -5.63
CA PRO A 579 -13.08 14.64 -6.88
C PRO A 579 -12.22 14.10 -8.03
N ALA A 580 -10.89 14.21 -7.92
CA ALA A 580 -9.93 13.73 -8.90
C ALA A 580 -9.66 12.21 -8.74
N LEU A 581 -9.92 11.67 -7.55
CA LEU A 581 -9.70 10.28 -7.18
C LEU A 581 -10.98 9.49 -6.93
N GLY A 582 -12.12 9.72 -7.57
CA GLY A 582 -13.27 8.84 -7.30
C GLY A 582 -13.11 7.36 -7.79
N GLY A 583 -11.93 6.86 -8.01
CA GLY A 583 -11.70 5.42 -7.84
C GLY A 583 -10.54 5.18 -6.90
N GLY A 584 -9.81 6.23 -6.58
CA GLY A 584 -8.52 6.20 -5.94
C GLY A 584 -8.54 5.93 -4.46
N ASN A 585 -9.52 6.39 -3.68
CA ASN A 585 -9.63 5.88 -2.31
C ASN A 585 -9.93 4.38 -2.34
N TRP A 586 -10.78 3.92 -3.26
CA TRP A 586 -11.07 2.49 -3.43
C TRP A 586 -9.88 1.67 -3.94
N VAL A 587 -9.14 2.15 -4.95
CA VAL A 587 -7.92 1.47 -5.45
C VAL A 587 -6.82 1.51 -4.38
N ALA A 588 -6.68 2.60 -3.64
CA ALA A 588 -5.76 2.69 -2.52
C ALA A 588 -6.16 1.70 -1.40
N HIS A 589 -7.45 1.57 -1.08
CA HIS A 589 -7.95 0.53 -0.17
C HIS A 589 -7.65 -0.88 -0.67
N MET A 590 -7.89 -1.17 -1.95
CA MET A 590 -7.58 -2.49 -2.54
C MET A 590 -6.07 -2.78 -2.50
N ASN A 591 -5.23 -1.79 -2.77
CA ASN A 591 -3.78 -1.93 -2.70
C ASN A 591 -3.30 -2.09 -1.24
N PHE A 592 -3.88 -1.35 -0.31
CA PHE A 592 -3.69 -1.52 1.14
C PHE A 592 -4.05 -2.95 1.57
N ASP A 593 -5.23 -3.45 1.19
CA ASP A 593 -5.69 -4.82 1.48
C ASP A 593 -4.75 -5.87 0.85
N THR A 594 -4.22 -5.59 -0.34
CA THR A 594 -3.25 -6.46 -1.02
C THR A 594 -1.95 -6.58 -0.21
N LEU A 595 -1.43 -5.46 0.31
CA LEU A 595 -0.24 -5.46 1.16
C LEU A 595 -0.50 -6.17 2.50
N GLN A 596 -1.63 -5.87 3.16
CA GLN A 596 -2.03 -6.53 4.40
C GLN A 596 -2.16 -8.05 4.23
N ALA A 597 -2.77 -8.50 3.13
CA ALA A 597 -2.91 -9.92 2.82
C ALA A 597 -1.57 -10.63 2.58
N ARG A 598 -0.54 -9.89 2.16
CA ARG A 598 0.84 -10.37 2.01
C ARG A 598 1.68 -10.25 3.28
N GLY A 599 1.14 -9.67 4.35
CA GLY A 599 1.88 -9.40 5.58
C GLY A 599 2.88 -8.25 5.48
N ILE A 600 2.79 -7.42 4.43
CA ILE A 600 3.61 -6.22 4.29
C ILE A 600 2.97 -5.11 5.12
N PRO A 601 3.73 -4.46 6.02
CA PRO A 601 3.17 -3.39 6.86
C PRO A 601 2.57 -2.27 6.03
N SER A 602 1.34 -1.88 6.36
CA SER A 602 0.68 -0.75 5.72
C SER A 602 -0.32 -0.09 6.65
N ALA A 603 -0.58 1.19 6.43
CA ALA A 603 -1.55 1.98 7.17
C ALA A 603 -2.45 2.76 6.20
N PHE A 604 -3.69 3.02 6.60
CA PHE A 604 -4.64 3.79 5.81
C PHE A 604 -5.28 4.88 6.68
N TYR A 605 -5.08 6.13 6.29
CA TYR A 605 -5.66 7.31 6.93
C TYR A 605 -6.51 8.07 5.91
N GLU A 606 -7.74 8.40 6.31
CA GLU A 606 -8.69 9.12 5.47
C GLU A 606 -9.06 10.47 6.10
N LEU A 607 -8.69 11.55 5.42
CA LEU A 607 -9.03 12.92 5.80
C LEU A 607 -10.50 13.19 5.52
N ASP A 608 -11.24 13.60 6.55
CA ASP A 608 -12.64 14.04 6.45
C ASP A 608 -12.72 15.58 6.44
N ARG A 609 -13.88 16.11 6.08
CA ARG A 609 -14.14 17.56 6.11
C ARG A 609 -13.93 18.13 7.51
N SER A 610 -13.41 19.34 7.56
CA SER A 610 -13.25 20.09 8.79
C SER A 610 -13.88 21.48 8.68
N PRO A 611 -14.56 21.97 9.73
CA PRO A 611 -15.18 23.30 9.68
C PRO A 611 -14.12 24.40 9.57
N ALA A 612 -14.47 25.46 8.85
CA ALA A 612 -13.63 26.64 8.70
C ALA A 612 -13.70 27.49 9.96
N TYR A 613 -12.58 27.60 10.66
CA TYR A 613 -12.47 28.54 11.77
C TYR A 613 -11.60 29.74 11.39
N PRO A 614 -11.81 30.89 12.05
CA PRO A 614 -11.09 32.12 11.72
C PRO A 614 -9.58 32.05 11.82
N GLN A 615 -8.99 30.96 12.29
CA GLN A 615 -7.55 30.75 12.46
C GLN A 615 -6.91 29.89 11.39
N ARG A 616 -7.70 29.14 10.61
CA ARG A 616 -7.13 28.28 9.57
C ARG A 616 -6.29 29.09 8.58
N PHE A 617 -6.73 30.29 8.18
CA PHE A 617 -5.96 31.11 7.23
C PHE A 617 -4.79 31.85 7.89
N ALA A 618 -4.77 32.02 9.21
CA ALA A 618 -3.63 32.58 9.95
C ALA A 618 -2.41 31.64 9.94
N ARG A 619 -2.58 30.41 9.45
CA ARG A 619 -1.50 29.48 9.11
C ARG A 619 -0.67 29.94 7.90
N ILE A 620 -1.18 30.90 7.13
CA ILE A 620 -0.48 31.43 5.96
C ILE A 620 0.42 32.57 6.46
N PRO A 621 1.75 32.54 6.21
CA PRO A 621 2.70 33.50 6.81
C PRO A 621 2.33 34.98 6.63
N GLU A 622 1.67 35.32 5.52
CA GLU A 622 1.26 36.67 5.16
C GLU A 622 -0.07 37.10 5.79
N ILE A 623 -0.78 36.20 6.46
CA ILE A 623 -2.11 36.42 7.03
C ILE A 623 -2.03 36.37 8.56
N ASP A 624 -2.22 37.52 9.20
CA ASP A 624 -2.39 37.56 10.64
C ASP A 624 -3.81 37.14 11.07
N LEU A 625 -4.00 36.91 12.37
CA LEU A 625 -5.29 36.50 12.91
C LEU A 625 -6.42 37.48 12.56
N SER A 626 -6.16 38.79 12.48
CA SER A 626 -7.19 39.77 12.12
C SER A 626 -7.63 39.60 10.67
N LEU A 627 -6.68 39.46 9.76
CA LEU A 627 -6.95 39.27 8.34
C LEU A 627 -7.58 37.90 8.05
N SER A 628 -7.19 36.87 8.80
CA SER A 628 -7.82 35.55 8.75
C SER A 628 -9.28 35.60 9.18
N ASN A 629 -9.61 36.35 10.25
CA ASN A 629 -10.99 36.63 10.64
C ASN A 629 -11.77 37.37 9.52
N ASP A 630 -11.15 38.35 8.87
CA ASP A 630 -11.80 39.09 7.77
C ASP A 630 -12.08 38.19 6.56
N LEU A 631 -11.16 37.28 6.19
CA LEU A 631 -11.36 36.27 5.15
C LEU A 631 -12.50 35.32 5.49
N PHE A 632 -12.52 34.80 6.72
CA PHE A 632 -13.58 33.92 7.19
C PHE A 632 -14.96 34.61 7.11
N ASN A 633 -15.06 35.84 7.61
CA ASN A 633 -16.29 36.61 7.56
C ASN A 633 -16.73 36.93 6.13
N GLU A 634 -15.78 37.18 5.22
CA GLU A 634 -16.06 37.35 3.80
C GLU A 634 -16.70 36.09 3.22
N PHE A 635 -16.07 34.92 3.36
CA PHE A 635 -16.60 33.66 2.83
C PHE A 635 -17.97 33.31 3.42
N GLN A 636 -18.16 33.52 4.72
CA GLN A 636 -19.46 33.34 5.37
C GLN A 636 -20.51 34.30 4.82
N SER A 637 -20.17 35.58 4.62
CA SER A 637 -21.11 36.57 4.06
C SER A 637 -21.50 36.29 2.60
N MET A 638 -20.64 35.58 1.88
CA MET A 638 -20.88 35.12 0.50
C MET A 638 -21.67 33.81 0.45
N GLY A 639 -21.98 33.20 1.60
CA GLY A 639 -22.71 31.93 1.68
C GLY A 639 -21.85 30.71 1.32
N PHE A 640 -20.52 30.83 1.37
CA PHE A 640 -19.62 29.71 1.04
C PHE A 640 -19.45 28.73 2.19
N THR A 641 -19.92 29.09 3.39
CA THR A 641 -19.93 28.22 4.57
C THR A 641 -21.34 28.11 5.13
N ASP A 642 -21.69 26.95 5.68
CA ASP A 642 -22.94 26.74 6.41
C ASP A 642 -22.91 27.33 7.83
N ASN A 643 -23.99 27.07 8.60
CA ASN A 643 -24.14 27.52 9.99
C ASN A 643 -23.16 26.84 10.96
N GLU A 644 -22.64 25.66 10.59
CA GLU A 644 -21.61 24.92 11.33
C GLU A 644 -20.19 25.25 10.86
N HIS A 645 -20.08 26.20 9.93
CA HIS A 645 -18.85 26.71 9.31
C HIS A 645 -18.16 25.74 8.36
N PHE A 646 -18.80 24.68 7.89
CA PHE A 646 -18.24 23.86 6.82
C PHE A 646 -18.35 24.59 5.48
N PHE A 647 -17.31 24.51 4.67
CA PHE A 647 -17.37 24.98 3.29
C PHE A 647 -18.34 24.10 2.49
N THR A 648 -19.37 24.74 1.92
CA THR A 648 -20.35 24.11 1.02
C THR A 648 -19.97 24.30 -0.46
N VAL A 649 -18.92 25.10 -0.72
CA VAL A 649 -18.39 25.39 -2.05
C VAL A 649 -16.95 24.90 -2.16
N LEU A 650 -16.63 24.18 -3.23
CA LEU A 650 -15.27 23.68 -3.49
C LEU A 650 -14.29 24.81 -3.85
N ASP A 651 -12.99 24.61 -3.61
CA ASP A 651 -11.95 25.60 -3.89
C ASP A 651 -11.89 25.97 -5.37
N ASP A 652 -12.05 25.00 -6.29
CA ASP A 652 -12.07 25.23 -7.74
C ASP A 652 -13.21 26.18 -8.16
N SER A 653 -14.36 26.10 -7.48
CA SER A 653 -15.52 26.96 -7.71
C SER A 653 -15.23 28.40 -7.25
N ILE A 654 -14.61 28.55 -6.08
CA ILE A 654 -14.16 29.85 -5.56
C ILE A 654 -13.06 30.44 -6.45
N GLN A 655 -12.11 29.62 -6.90
CA GLN A 655 -11.04 30.01 -7.81
C GLN A 655 -11.60 30.50 -9.15
N SER A 656 -12.56 29.78 -9.72
CA SER A 656 -13.25 30.17 -10.96
C SER A 656 -13.97 31.51 -10.81
N LEU A 657 -14.69 31.71 -9.69
CA LEU A 657 -15.33 32.99 -9.39
C LEU A 657 -14.30 34.11 -9.23
N TYR A 658 -13.21 33.87 -8.51
CA TYR A 658 -12.13 34.85 -8.33
C TYR A 658 -11.48 35.23 -9.67
N MET A 659 -11.24 34.27 -10.56
CA MET A 659 -10.68 34.55 -11.89
C MET A 659 -11.64 35.31 -12.81
N THR A 660 -12.94 35.08 -12.68
CA THR A 660 -13.96 35.67 -13.57
C THR A 660 -14.53 36.98 -13.04
N ASN A 661 -14.57 37.17 -11.72
CA ASN A 661 -15.09 38.35 -11.04
C ASN A 661 -14.35 38.60 -9.71
N PRO A 662 -13.07 39.01 -9.74
CA PRO A 662 -12.28 39.24 -8.53
C PRO A 662 -12.87 40.35 -7.64
N ASP A 663 -13.58 41.31 -8.23
CA ASP A 663 -14.23 42.42 -7.52
C ASP A 663 -15.40 41.95 -6.61
N ALA A 664 -15.84 40.69 -6.73
CA ALA A 664 -16.79 40.08 -5.79
C ALA A 664 -16.18 39.85 -4.40
N PHE A 665 -14.85 39.79 -4.31
CA PHE A 665 -14.12 39.58 -3.07
C PHE A 665 -13.55 40.92 -2.59
N SER A 666 -13.97 41.34 -1.41
CA SER A 666 -13.53 42.55 -0.71
C SER A 666 -12.22 42.36 0.07
N VAL A 667 -11.92 41.15 0.56
CA VAL A 667 -10.74 40.81 1.37
C VAL A 667 -9.76 39.97 0.55
N LEU A 668 -10.20 38.85 -0.05
CA LEU A 668 -9.35 37.94 -0.83
C LEU A 668 -8.63 38.68 -1.99
N ASN A 669 -9.30 39.62 -2.64
CA ASN A 669 -8.74 40.44 -3.75
C ASN A 669 -7.70 41.48 -3.29
N THR A 670 -7.49 41.64 -1.98
CA THR A 670 -6.42 42.51 -1.45
C THR A 670 -5.07 41.81 -1.34
N LEU A 671 -5.08 40.47 -1.40
CA LEU A 671 -3.90 39.61 -1.26
C LEU A 671 -3.17 39.46 -2.60
N ASP A 672 -1.87 39.15 -2.54
CA ASP A 672 -1.15 38.75 -3.73
C ASP A 672 -1.54 37.34 -4.19
N ILE A 673 -1.23 37.01 -5.44
CA ILE A 673 -1.69 35.76 -6.08
C ILE A 673 -1.13 34.51 -5.37
N ALA A 674 0.07 34.56 -4.79
CA ALA A 674 0.63 33.41 -4.07
C ALA A 674 -0.15 33.18 -2.77
N THR A 675 -0.41 34.24 -2.01
CA THR A 675 -1.22 34.17 -0.79
C THR A 675 -2.65 33.70 -1.08
N VAL A 676 -3.29 34.17 -2.16
CA VAL A 676 -4.62 33.67 -2.57
C VAL A 676 -4.58 32.16 -2.85
N ARG A 677 -3.52 31.65 -3.49
CA ARG A 677 -3.38 30.21 -3.72
C ARG A 677 -3.26 29.43 -2.41
N HIS A 678 -2.52 29.95 -1.44
CA HIS A 678 -2.43 29.32 -0.12
C HIS A 678 -3.77 29.32 0.62
N VAL A 679 -4.57 30.39 0.49
CA VAL A 679 -5.95 30.41 1.02
C VAL A 679 -6.79 29.31 0.37
N LEU A 680 -6.75 29.18 -0.95
CA LEU A 680 -7.47 28.12 -1.66
C LEU A 680 -6.97 26.71 -1.30
N ASP A 681 -5.65 26.52 -1.16
CA ASP A 681 -5.06 25.25 -0.70
C ASP A 681 -5.58 24.89 0.71
N GLN A 682 -5.75 25.88 1.62
CA GLN A 682 -6.34 25.64 2.94
C GLN A 682 -7.82 25.25 2.87
N ILE A 683 -8.60 25.89 1.98
CA ILE A 683 -9.99 25.48 1.72
C ILE A 683 -10.02 24.04 1.25
N LYS A 684 -9.12 23.67 0.34
CA LYS A 684 -9.01 22.32 -0.19
C LYS A 684 -8.78 21.25 0.87
N VAL A 685 -7.91 21.54 1.84
CA VAL A 685 -7.69 20.62 2.97
C VAL A 685 -8.93 20.54 3.85
N MET A 686 -9.58 21.68 4.15
CA MET A 686 -10.82 21.70 4.95
C MET A 686 -11.99 20.97 4.28
N THR A 687 -12.10 21.03 2.96
CA THR A 687 -13.12 20.28 2.21
C THR A 687 -12.75 18.81 2.01
N ALA A 688 -11.57 18.39 2.48
CA ALA A 688 -10.96 17.08 2.22
C ALA A 688 -10.99 16.71 0.72
N ASP A 689 -10.57 17.67 -0.09
CA ASP A 689 -10.38 17.56 -1.53
C ASP A 689 -8.91 17.19 -1.83
N HIS A 690 -8.57 16.96 -3.10
CA HIS A 690 -7.31 16.51 -3.66
C HIS A 690 -6.08 17.38 -3.29
N SER A 691 -5.51 17.17 -2.12
CA SER A 691 -4.42 17.99 -1.59
C SER A 691 -3.32 17.16 -0.91
N PHE A 692 -2.20 17.82 -0.67
CA PHE A 692 -1.24 17.39 0.35
C PHE A 692 -1.63 18.10 1.64
N PHE A 693 -1.71 17.38 2.74
CA PHE A 693 -2.22 17.90 4.01
C PHE A 693 -1.31 17.43 5.15
N ALA A 694 -0.97 18.36 6.04
CA ALA A 694 -0.13 18.11 7.20
C ALA A 694 -0.89 17.47 8.38
N ASP A 695 -2.20 17.31 8.23
CA ASP A 695 -3.16 16.82 9.23
C ASP A 695 -2.88 15.37 9.69
N TYR A 696 -1.87 14.66 9.13
CA TYR A 696 -1.36 13.34 9.59
C TYR A 696 0.17 13.25 9.69
N ASN A 697 0.86 14.39 9.89
CA ASN A 697 2.32 14.41 9.95
C ASN A 697 2.88 13.42 10.97
N GLU A 698 2.35 13.45 12.20
CA GLU A 698 2.83 12.61 13.29
C GLU A 698 2.65 11.13 12.96
N ARG A 699 1.47 10.74 12.48
CA ARG A 699 1.17 9.35 12.11
C ARG A 699 2.07 8.83 10.96
N VAL A 700 2.37 9.67 9.97
CA VAL A 700 3.24 9.29 8.85
C VAL A 700 4.71 9.21 9.30
N LEU A 701 5.17 10.14 10.13
CA LEU A 701 6.53 10.13 10.66
C LEU A 701 6.75 8.97 11.65
N GLU A 702 5.73 8.64 12.46
CA GLU A 702 5.74 7.45 13.31
C GLU A 702 5.84 6.19 12.45
N PHE A 703 5.01 6.06 11.41
CA PHE A 703 5.09 4.95 10.46
C PHE A 703 6.49 4.84 9.83
N PHE A 704 7.10 5.94 9.40
CA PHE A 704 8.49 5.91 8.90
C PHE A 704 9.50 5.45 9.96
N SER A 705 9.35 5.90 11.20
CA SER A 705 10.24 5.52 12.30
C SER A 705 10.16 4.02 12.65
N GLU A 706 8.95 3.44 12.61
CA GLU A 706 8.72 2.00 12.83
C GLU A 706 9.34 1.13 11.74
N HIS A 707 9.46 1.68 10.53
CA HIS A 707 10.04 1.01 9.36
C HIS A 707 11.42 1.57 9.01
N SER A 708 12.21 1.93 10.03
CA SER A 708 13.58 2.43 9.85
C SER A 708 14.59 1.35 9.44
N THR A 709 14.24 0.08 9.57
CA THR A 709 14.96 -1.05 8.96
C THR A 709 14.39 -1.31 7.57
N GLY A 710 15.23 -1.42 6.55
CA GLY A 710 14.78 -1.74 5.19
C GLY A 710 14.14 -3.13 5.12
N PRO A 711 13.62 -3.56 3.96
CA PRO A 711 13.24 -4.95 3.81
C PRO A 711 14.47 -5.82 4.02
N ASP A 712 14.27 -6.85 4.83
CA ASP A 712 15.23 -7.92 5.12
C ASP A 712 16.02 -8.30 3.85
N PHE A 713 17.35 -8.34 3.92
CA PHE A 713 18.19 -8.65 2.75
C PHE A 713 17.79 -9.98 2.11
N TRP A 714 17.56 -11.02 2.91
CA TRP A 714 17.09 -12.32 2.43
C TRP A 714 15.57 -12.43 2.49
N GLN A 715 14.95 -12.64 1.34
CA GLN A 715 13.52 -12.92 1.21
C GLN A 715 13.31 -14.41 0.91
N GLN A 716 12.46 -15.08 1.70
CA GLN A 716 12.12 -16.47 1.44
C GLN A 716 11.15 -16.58 0.26
N GLU A 717 11.53 -17.35 -0.76
CA GLU A 717 10.69 -17.60 -1.93
C GLU A 717 9.46 -18.45 -1.61
N ALA A 718 8.39 -18.26 -2.39
CA ALA A 718 7.12 -19.00 -2.27
C ALA A 718 7.21 -20.48 -2.73
N ILE A 719 8.35 -21.13 -2.48
CA ILE A 719 8.63 -22.53 -2.74
C ILE A 719 8.49 -23.32 -1.42
N PRO A 720 7.71 -24.40 -1.38
CA PRO A 720 7.59 -25.24 -0.19
C PRO A 720 8.94 -25.78 0.28
N GLN A 721 9.13 -25.96 1.60
CA GLN A 721 10.36 -26.55 2.14
C GLN A 721 10.70 -27.90 1.49
N GLY A 722 11.97 -28.07 1.14
CA GLY A 722 12.55 -29.26 0.54
C GLY A 722 13.30 -30.12 1.56
N TYR A 723 13.90 -31.23 1.13
CA TYR A 723 14.98 -31.88 1.87
C TYR A 723 16.31 -31.16 1.63
N LYS A 724 16.58 -30.84 0.36
CA LYS A 724 17.70 -30.02 -0.10
C LYS A 724 17.41 -29.55 -1.54
N TYR A 725 17.46 -28.25 -1.78
CA TYR A 725 17.33 -27.62 -3.10
C TYR A 725 18.70 -27.22 -3.67
N LEU A 726 18.76 -27.17 -4.98
CA LEU A 726 19.80 -26.53 -5.78
C LEU A 726 19.12 -25.52 -6.71
N VAL A 727 19.84 -24.50 -7.12
CA VAL A 727 19.36 -23.45 -8.02
C VAL A 727 20.38 -23.22 -9.13
N GLY A 728 19.87 -22.86 -10.31
CA GLY A 728 20.67 -22.37 -11.42
C GLY A 728 19.89 -21.35 -12.23
N SER A 729 20.61 -20.45 -12.89
CA SER A 729 20.03 -19.36 -13.66
C SER A 729 20.54 -19.29 -15.10
N ALA A 730 19.84 -18.51 -15.92
CA ALA A 730 20.24 -18.10 -17.26
C ALA A 730 19.82 -16.63 -17.50
N PRO A 731 20.34 -16.00 -18.56
CA PRO A 731 19.89 -14.67 -18.98
C PRO A 731 18.37 -14.53 -19.11
N GLU A 732 17.89 -13.28 -19.13
CA GLU A 732 16.46 -12.95 -19.31
C GLU A 732 15.56 -13.43 -18.15
N GLY A 733 16.11 -13.53 -16.94
CA GLY A 733 15.35 -13.80 -15.71
C GLY A 733 14.97 -15.27 -15.50
N HIS A 734 15.59 -16.19 -16.24
CA HIS A 734 15.31 -17.61 -16.12
C HIS A 734 16.01 -18.22 -14.90
N VAL A 735 15.23 -18.77 -13.97
CA VAL A 735 15.75 -19.43 -12.75
C VAL A 735 15.06 -20.77 -12.56
N MET A 736 15.83 -21.80 -12.20
CA MET A 736 15.30 -23.12 -11.88
C MET A 736 15.79 -23.60 -10.52
N VAL A 737 14.83 -23.99 -9.68
CA VAL A 737 15.08 -24.66 -8.40
C VAL A 737 14.74 -26.14 -8.53
N ALA A 738 15.65 -26.99 -8.12
CA ALA A 738 15.52 -28.44 -8.19
C ALA A 738 15.95 -29.10 -6.88
N GLY A 739 15.16 -30.03 -6.36
CA GLY A 739 15.46 -30.72 -5.11
C GLY A 739 14.62 -31.97 -4.90
N THR A 740 14.45 -32.37 -3.65
CA THR A 740 13.60 -33.51 -3.24
C THR A 740 12.62 -33.09 -2.16
N ASN A 741 11.41 -33.66 -2.18
CA ASN A 741 10.38 -33.36 -1.17
C ASN A 741 10.79 -33.89 0.22
N PRO A 742 10.52 -33.16 1.33
CA PRO A 742 10.87 -33.56 2.69
C PRO A 742 10.27 -34.90 3.15
N ASN A 743 9.15 -35.34 2.57
CA ASN A 743 8.40 -36.53 3.01
C ASN A 743 8.74 -37.82 2.26
N GLY A 744 9.67 -37.81 1.30
CA GLY A 744 10.18 -39.04 0.70
C GLY A 744 10.47 -38.96 -0.80
N GLY A 745 11.73 -38.69 -1.13
CA GLY A 745 12.46 -39.24 -2.29
C GLY A 745 12.01 -38.86 -3.70
N THR A 746 10.87 -38.17 -3.90
CA THR A 746 10.44 -37.72 -5.21
C THR A 746 11.06 -36.36 -5.53
N PRO A 747 11.60 -36.16 -6.76
CA PRO A 747 12.13 -34.87 -7.18
C PRO A 747 11.05 -33.78 -7.19
N ALA A 748 11.44 -32.59 -6.77
CA ALA A 748 10.64 -31.37 -6.77
C ALA A 748 11.36 -30.32 -7.60
N LEU A 749 10.68 -29.79 -8.61
CA LEU A 749 11.25 -28.88 -9.61
C LEU A 749 10.33 -27.65 -9.73
N PHE A 750 10.93 -26.46 -9.72
CA PHE A 750 10.24 -25.17 -9.86
C PHE A 750 11.01 -24.32 -10.86
N TYR A 751 10.28 -23.63 -11.74
CA TYR A 751 10.84 -22.80 -12.79
C TYR A 751 10.24 -21.39 -12.74
N SER A 752 11.09 -20.40 -12.95
CA SER A 752 10.73 -18.99 -13.05
C SER A 752 11.30 -18.39 -14.34
N GLU A 753 10.55 -17.45 -14.93
CA GLU A 753 10.95 -16.67 -16.11
C GLU A 753 11.14 -15.19 -15.78
N ASN A 754 11.13 -14.83 -14.50
CA ASN A 754 11.15 -13.46 -14.01
C ASN A 754 11.92 -13.33 -12.69
N ASP A 755 13.12 -13.92 -12.61
CA ASP A 755 14.03 -13.83 -11.47
C ASP A 755 13.38 -14.21 -10.12
N GLY A 756 12.44 -15.16 -10.14
CA GLY A 756 11.76 -15.66 -8.94
C GLY A 756 10.53 -14.86 -8.52
N LEU A 757 10.13 -13.81 -9.23
CA LEU A 757 8.88 -13.08 -8.92
C LEU A 757 7.64 -13.99 -9.01
N SER A 758 7.71 -15.04 -9.81
CA SER A 758 6.69 -16.09 -9.85
C SER A 758 7.31 -17.46 -10.16
N TRP A 759 6.71 -18.52 -9.59
CA TRP A 759 7.19 -19.89 -9.72
C TRP A 759 6.15 -20.83 -10.31
N THR A 760 6.55 -21.60 -11.31
CA THR A 760 5.78 -22.69 -11.91
C THR A 760 6.29 -24.05 -11.40
N PRO A 761 5.48 -24.82 -10.66
CA PRO A 761 5.87 -26.17 -10.24
C PRO A 761 5.80 -27.17 -11.40
N LEU A 762 6.84 -27.98 -11.57
CA LEU A 762 6.95 -28.98 -12.63
C LEU A 762 6.73 -30.39 -12.10
N TYR A 763 5.58 -30.99 -12.43
CA TYR A 763 5.17 -32.30 -11.93
C TYR A 763 5.54 -33.44 -12.89
N GLY A 764 6.24 -34.47 -12.40
CA GLY A 764 6.56 -35.67 -13.19
C GLY A 764 7.15 -36.81 -12.38
N ILE A 765 6.69 -38.04 -12.63
CA ILE A 765 7.19 -39.25 -11.94
C ILE A 765 8.59 -39.69 -12.40
N ASN A 766 9.05 -39.16 -13.55
CA ASN A 766 10.35 -39.43 -14.15
C ASN A 766 11.27 -38.21 -14.09
N ASN A 767 10.95 -37.22 -13.25
CA ASN A 767 11.81 -36.07 -13.07
C ASN A 767 13.19 -36.55 -12.57
N PRO A 768 14.30 -35.96 -13.05
CA PRO A 768 15.63 -36.28 -12.55
C PRO A 768 15.76 -35.83 -11.10
N ALA A 769 16.47 -36.59 -10.28
CA ALA A 769 16.82 -36.17 -8.93
C ALA A 769 18.14 -35.41 -8.99
N PRO A 770 18.17 -34.09 -8.75
CA PRO A 770 19.42 -33.34 -8.72
C PRO A 770 20.25 -33.81 -7.53
N THR A 771 21.52 -34.10 -7.78
CA THR A 771 22.42 -34.64 -6.75
C THR A 771 23.76 -33.95 -6.85
N PHE A 772 23.90 -32.91 -6.03
CA PHE A 772 25.07 -32.07 -5.79
C PHE A 772 25.36 -30.99 -6.84
N ARG A 773 25.23 -29.75 -6.34
CA ARG A 773 25.77 -28.45 -6.79
C ARG A 773 25.34 -27.88 -8.14
N ASP A 774 24.84 -28.67 -9.10
CA ASP A 774 24.59 -28.14 -10.45
C ASP A 774 23.12 -28.27 -10.88
N VAL A 775 22.49 -27.13 -11.16
CA VAL A 775 21.38 -27.01 -12.12
C VAL A 775 21.90 -26.07 -13.20
N ILE A 776 22.03 -26.52 -14.44
CA ILE A 776 22.62 -25.69 -15.50
C ILE A 776 21.54 -25.31 -16.49
N ILE A 777 21.37 -24.01 -16.72
CA ILE A 777 20.53 -23.48 -17.79
C ILE A 777 21.46 -22.86 -18.83
N SER A 778 21.37 -23.32 -20.07
CA SER A 778 22.12 -22.72 -21.17
C SER A 778 21.48 -21.42 -21.64
N GLY A 779 22.26 -20.53 -22.26
CA GLY A 779 21.73 -19.27 -22.81
C GLY A 779 20.69 -19.43 -23.93
N ASP A 780 20.42 -20.65 -24.41
CA ASP A 780 19.31 -20.96 -25.32
C ASP A 780 18.14 -21.68 -24.63
N GLY A 781 18.08 -21.64 -23.29
CA GLY A 781 16.96 -22.12 -22.48
C GLY A 781 16.93 -23.63 -22.20
N ARG A 782 17.98 -24.38 -22.57
CA ARG A 782 18.04 -25.82 -22.26
C ARG A 782 18.52 -26.04 -20.83
N ILE A 783 17.87 -26.98 -20.16
CA ILE A 783 18.15 -27.27 -18.75
C ILE A 783 18.84 -28.62 -18.66
N TYR A 784 19.93 -28.69 -17.88
CA TYR A 784 20.66 -29.90 -17.60
C TYR A 784 20.64 -30.17 -16.10
N ILE A 785 20.24 -31.40 -15.74
CA ILE A 785 20.25 -31.87 -14.35
C ILE A 785 21.07 -33.15 -14.28
N PRO A 786 22.22 -33.14 -13.58
CA PRO A 786 22.97 -34.34 -13.25
C PRO A 786 22.29 -35.10 -12.11
N ASP A 787 22.16 -36.41 -12.31
CA ASP A 787 21.63 -37.39 -11.37
C ASP A 787 22.72 -38.40 -11.00
N PHE A 788 22.88 -38.63 -9.70
CA PHE A 788 23.96 -39.43 -9.11
C PHE A 788 23.84 -40.91 -9.48
N ALA A 789 22.62 -41.42 -9.67
CA ALA A 789 22.39 -42.84 -9.91
C ALA A 789 22.39 -43.19 -11.40
N TYR A 790 21.96 -42.28 -12.27
CA TYR A 790 21.68 -42.59 -13.68
C TYR A 790 22.55 -41.83 -14.68
N GLY A 791 23.01 -40.62 -14.35
CA GLY A 791 23.84 -39.77 -15.21
C GLY A 791 23.18 -38.43 -15.51
N VAL A 792 23.30 -37.89 -16.73
CA VAL A 792 22.85 -36.51 -17.03
C VAL A 792 21.56 -36.51 -17.85
N PHE A 793 20.58 -35.73 -17.40
CA PHE A 793 19.33 -35.47 -18.11
C PHE A 793 19.31 -34.05 -18.65
N TYR A 794 18.65 -33.85 -19.79
CA TYR A 794 18.39 -32.53 -20.34
C TYR A 794 16.92 -32.35 -20.73
N SER A 795 16.49 -31.09 -20.77
CA SER A 795 15.20 -30.65 -21.31
C SER A 795 15.40 -29.48 -22.29
N ASP A 796 14.65 -29.47 -23.39
CA ASP A 796 14.51 -28.36 -24.36
C ASP A 796 13.14 -27.66 -24.26
N ASP A 797 12.34 -28.00 -23.27
CA ASP A 797 10.99 -27.49 -23.07
C ASP A 797 10.76 -27.02 -21.62
N TYR A 798 11.80 -26.42 -21.04
CA TYR A 798 11.79 -25.81 -19.71
C TYR A 798 11.40 -26.78 -18.58
N GLY A 799 11.92 -28.01 -18.67
CA GLY A 799 11.75 -29.05 -17.66
C GLY A 799 10.42 -29.81 -17.73
N GLN A 800 9.61 -29.61 -18.78
CA GLN A 800 8.37 -30.36 -18.98
C GLN A 800 8.64 -31.82 -19.37
N ASN A 801 9.66 -32.06 -20.20
CA ASN A 801 10.13 -33.39 -20.57
C ASN A 801 11.65 -33.51 -20.40
N TRP A 802 12.11 -34.71 -20.02
CA TRP A 802 13.51 -35.00 -19.77
C TRP A 802 14.03 -36.13 -20.66
N THR A 803 15.21 -35.92 -21.24
CA THR A 803 15.94 -36.89 -22.07
C THR A 803 17.32 -37.17 -21.46
N GLY A 804 17.65 -38.45 -21.25
CA GLY A 804 18.99 -38.84 -20.80
C GLY A 804 20.03 -38.69 -21.92
N ILE A 805 21.13 -38.00 -21.63
CA ILE A 805 22.23 -37.70 -22.58
C ILE A 805 23.60 -38.22 -22.11
N GLY A 806 23.59 -39.13 -21.15
CA GLY A 806 24.76 -39.85 -20.68
C GLY A 806 24.38 -40.81 -19.59
N GLU A 807 24.29 -42.11 -19.90
CA GLU A 807 24.14 -43.15 -18.88
C GLU A 807 25.50 -43.45 -18.27
N PHE A 808 25.75 -42.90 -17.09
CA PHE A 808 26.98 -43.16 -16.33
C PHE A 808 26.77 -44.27 -15.30
N THR A 809 26.05 -45.34 -15.64
CA THR A 809 25.77 -46.42 -14.68
C THR A 809 26.89 -47.48 -14.66
N PRO A 810 27.33 -47.97 -13.49
CA PRO A 810 26.88 -47.66 -12.13
C PRO A 810 27.63 -46.47 -11.48
N ASP A 811 28.47 -45.77 -12.23
CA ASP A 811 29.50 -44.86 -11.72
C ASP A 811 28.99 -43.46 -11.32
N GLY A 812 27.81 -43.04 -11.77
CA GLY A 812 27.18 -41.75 -11.47
C GLY A 812 27.89 -40.52 -12.07
N CYS A 813 27.22 -39.36 -12.02
CA CYS A 813 27.84 -38.05 -12.31
C CYS A 813 27.99 -37.26 -11.00
N ALA A 814 29.22 -36.85 -10.69
CA ALA A 814 29.58 -36.12 -9.47
C ALA A 814 29.72 -34.61 -9.69
N SER A 815 30.04 -34.18 -10.91
CA SER A 815 30.07 -32.78 -11.32
C SER A 815 29.78 -32.69 -12.81
N PHE A 816 29.11 -31.62 -13.24
CA PHE A 816 28.77 -31.40 -14.64
C PHE A 816 29.10 -29.97 -15.06
N GLY A 817 29.54 -29.77 -16.30
CA GLY A 817 29.87 -28.44 -16.80
C GLY A 817 29.52 -28.27 -18.27
N LEU A 818 28.83 -27.19 -18.59
CA LEU A 818 28.54 -26.74 -19.96
C LEU A 818 29.49 -25.61 -20.34
N HIS A 819 30.47 -25.90 -21.20
CA HIS A 819 31.36 -24.87 -21.72
C HIS A 819 30.60 -23.95 -22.70
N PRO A 820 30.90 -22.63 -22.76
CA PRO A 820 30.23 -21.70 -23.68
C PRO A 820 30.26 -22.09 -25.16
N SER A 821 31.18 -22.95 -25.59
CA SER A 821 31.21 -23.51 -26.95
C SER A 821 30.22 -24.66 -27.20
N GLY A 822 29.42 -25.06 -26.20
CA GLY A 822 28.54 -26.23 -26.25
C GLY A 822 29.21 -27.58 -25.97
N VAL A 823 30.45 -27.60 -25.49
CA VAL A 823 31.15 -28.83 -25.09
C VAL A 823 30.75 -29.19 -23.65
N LEU A 824 30.39 -30.45 -23.42
CA LEU A 824 29.98 -30.93 -22.09
C LEU A 824 31.13 -31.64 -21.38
N PHE A 825 31.21 -31.44 -20.07
CA PHE A 825 32.15 -32.09 -19.17
C PHE A 825 31.41 -32.80 -18.05
N ALA A 826 31.89 -33.99 -17.68
CA ALA A 826 31.35 -34.76 -16.57
C ALA A 826 32.48 -35.39 -15.73
N GLY A 827 32.50 -35.10 -14.43
CA GLY A 827 33.22 -35.88 -13.43
C GLY A 827 32.35 -37.07 -13.01
N LEU A 828 32.88 -38.28 -13.05
CA LEU A 828 32.13 -39.47 -12.62
C LEU A 828 32.38 -39.78 -11.15
N ALA A 829 31.39 -40.33 -10.45
CA ALA A 829 31.52 -40.64 -9.02
C ALA A 829 32.47 -41.83 -8.75
N SER A 830 32.81 -42.59 -9.80
CA SER A 830 33.92 -43.54 -9.77
C SER A 830 34.66 -43.58 -11.11
N GLY A 831 35.99 -43.74 -11.04
CA GLY A 831 36.89 -43.66 -12.21
C GLY A 831 38.16 -42.89 -11.85
N ILE A 832 39.33 -43.52 -11.97
CA ILE A 832 40.60 -42.95 -11.52
C ILE A 832 41.14 -41.97 -12.58
N GLY A 833 41.16 -40.67 -12.28
CA GLY A 833 41.96 -39.68 -13.02
C GLY A 833 41.50 -39.35 -14.44
N TYR A 834 40.19 -39.39 -14.70
CA TYR A 834 39.61 -38.98 -15.99
C TYR A 834 38.54 -37.90 -15.80
N ILE A 835 38.49 -36.95 -16.73
CA ILE A 835 37.34 -36.10 -16.98
C ILE A 835 36.66 -36.58 -18.27
N HIS A 836 35.33 -36.75 -18.26
CA HIS A 836 34.60 -37.15 -19.44
C HIS A 836 34.18 -35.92 -20.23
N ARG A 837 34.37 -35.98 -21.56
CA ARG A 837 34.12 -34.86 -22.46
C ARG A 837 33.25 -35.29 -23.64
N SER A 838 32.20 -34.53 -23.91
CA SER A 838 31.36 -34.68 -25.11
C SER A 838 31.41 -33.42 -25.97
N ALA A 839 31.59 -33.60 -27.28
CA ALA A 839 31.57 -32.52 -28.27
C ALA A 839 30.32 -32.57 -29.18
N ASP A 840 29.37 -33.45 -28.86
CA ASP A 840 28.18 -33.76 -29.66
C ASP A 840 26.92 -33.82 -28.79
N ASN A 841 26.82 -32.87 -27.85
CA ASN A 841 25.68 -32.69 -26.93
C ASN A 841 25.31 -33.98 -26.16
N GLY A 842 26.31 -34.70 -25.67
CA GLY A 842 26.13 -35.90 -24.86
C GLY A 842 25.91 -37.19 -25.65
N SER A 843 25.84 -37.13 -26.99
CA SER A 843 25.66 -38.33 -27.81
C SER A 843 26.82 -39.32 -27.65
N THR A 844 28.05 -38.82 -27.53
CA THR A 844 29.24 -39.62 -27.21
C THR A 844 30.13 -38.93 -26.18
N TRP A 845 30.75 -39.74 -25.31
CA TRP A 845 31.61 -39.29 -24.22
C TRP A 845 33.00 -39.91 -24.34
N ASN A 846 34.04 -39.08 -24.26
CA ASN A 846 35.44 -39.50 -24.26
C ASN A 846 36.04 -39.29 -22.87
N ALA A 847 36.64 -40.33 -22.29
CA ALA A 847 37.40 -40.21 -21.05
C ALA A 847 38.79 -39.64 -21.33
N ILE A 848 39.07 -38.44 -20.82
CA ILE A 848 40.35 -37.73 -21.00
C ILE A 848 41.18 -37.85 -19.71
N PRO A 849 42.38 -38.45 -19.74
CA PRO A 849 43.20 -38.62 -18.54
C PRO A 849 43.81 -37.30 -18.06
N LEU A 850 43.82 -37.09 -16.74
CA LEU A 850 44.54 -36.00 -16.09
C LEU A 850 46.00 -36.41 -15.79
N PRO A 851 47.00 -35.55 -16.09
CA PRO A 851 48.40 -35.90 -15.84
C PRO A 851 48.70 -36.00 -14.33
N ASN A 852 49.49 -37.01 -13.95
CA ASN A 852 49.92 -37.25 -12.55
C ASN A 852 48.77 -37.38 -11.54
N TYR A 853 47.64 -37.96 -11.95
CA TYR A 853 46.46 -38.14 -11.08
C TYR A 853 46.47 -39.51 -10.38
N ASP A 854 47.00 -39.56 -9.16
CA ASP A 854 47.17 -40.79 -8.39
C ASP A 854 46.12 -40.99 -7.27
N SER A 855 44.87 -40.59 -7.49
CA SER A 855 43.79 -40.67 -6.49
C SER A 855 42.50 -41.30 -7.03
N ASN A 856 41.71 -41.93 -6.14
CA ASN A 856 40.39 -42.48 -6.44
C ASN A 856 39.25 -41.47 -6.22
N TYR A 857 39.58 -40.22 -5.86
CA TYR A 857 38.61 -39.14 -5.72
C TYR A 857 38.25 -38.54 -7.09
N THR A 858 37.02 -38.08 -7.18
CA THR A 858 36.36 -37.62 -8.39
C THR A 858 36.73 -36.17 -8.66
N VAL A 859 36.53 -35.71 -9.89
CA VAL A 859 36.57 -34.27 -10.17
C VAL A 859 35.24 -33.70 -9.68
N GLU A 860 35.29 -32.70 -8.81
CA GLU A 860 34.10 -32.14 -8.13
C GLU A 860 33.79 -30.70 -8.54
N HIS A 861 34.75 -29.99 -9.16
CA HIS A 861 34.58 -28.59 -9.60
C HIS A 861 35.01 -28.42 -11.04
N ILE A 862 34.14 -27.83 -11.87
CA ILE A 862 34.39 -27.55 -13.28
C ILE A 862 33.99 -26.10 -13.54
N HIS A 863 34.96 -25.23 -13.78
CA HIS A 863 34.72 -23.79 -14.02
C HIS A 863 35.34 -23.34 -15.34
N PHE A 864 34.78 -22.28 -15.91
CA PHE A 864 35.18 -21.71 -17.19
C PHE A 864 35.43 -20.21 -17.02
N ASN A 865 36.49 -19.69 -17.61
CA ASN A 865 36.76 -18.25 -17.62
C ASN A 865 36.26 -17.60 -18.92
N SER A 866 36.32 -16.26 -19.01
CA SER A 866 35.87 -15.50 -20.18
C SER A 866 36.63 -15.84 -21.48
N GLN A 867 37.84 -16.39 -21.36
CA GLN A 867 38.68 -16.82 -22.48
C GLN A 867 38.34 -18.23 -22.99
N GLY A 868 37.44 -18.97 -22.31
CA GLY A 868 37.09 -20.35 -22.64
C GLY A 868 38.13 -21.38 -22.17
N HIS A 869 38.99 -21.00 -21.22
CA HIS A 869 39.82 -21.97 -20.50
C HIS A 869 38.97 -22.74 -19.50
N VAL A 870 39.32 -24.00 -19.30
CA VAL A 870 38.63 -24.89 -18.36
C VAL A 870 39.52 -25.12 -17.14
N PHE A 871 38.96 -24.97 -15.95
CA PHE A 871 39.62 -25.22 -14.68
C PHE A 871 38.90 -26.35 -13.94
N LEU A 872 39.67 -27.32 -13.46
CA LEU A 872 39.16 -28.41 -12.62
C LEU A 872 39.76 -28.31 -11.23
N GLY A 873 38.88 -28.24 -10.23
CA GLY A 873 39.26 -28.42 -8.83
C GLY A 873 39.27 -29.90 -8.47
N THR A 874 40.38 -30.39 -7.92
CA THR A 874 40.57 -31.81 -7.60
C THR A 874 41.30 -32.02 -6.28
N ILE A 875 41.41 -33.27 -5.83
CA ILE A 875 42.25 -33.65 -4.68
C ILE A 875 43.76 -33.42 -4.86
N ASN A 876 44.22 -33.26 -6.11
CA ASN A 876 45.61 -32.98 -6.44
C ASN A 876 45.83 -31.50 -6.80
N GLY A 877 44.84 -30.65 -6.53
CA GLY A 877 44.86 -29.23 -6.79
C GLY A 877 44.14 -28.93 -8.09
N ILE A 878 44.67 -27.99 -8.84
CA ILE A 878 43.96 -27.38 -9.95
C ILE A 878 44.58 -27.83 -11.26
N TYR A 879 43.71 -28.25 -12.18
CA TYR A 879 44.07 -28.53 -13.56
C TYR A 879 43.49 -27.45 -14.47
N ARG A 880 44.29 -26.99 -15.44
CA ARG A 880 43.89 -26.03 -16.47
C ARG A 880 43.96 -26.68 -17.84
N SER A 881 43.01 -26.32 -18.69
CA SER A 881 43.01 -26.62 -20.11
C SER A 881 42.80 -25.33 -20.89
N THR A 882 43.67 -25.05 -21.87
CA THR A 882 43.52 -23.93 -22.80
C THR A 882 43.00 -24.35 -24.19
N ASP A 883 42.65 -25.62 -24.38
CA ASP A 883 42.18 -26.19 -25.65
C ASP A 883 40.82 -26.89 -25.51
N VAL A 884 39.99 -26.39 -24.59
CA VAL A 884 38.62 -26.88 -24.32
C VAL A 884 38.61 -28.38 -23.98
N GLY A 885 39.51 -28.79 -23.10
CA GLY A 885 39.57 -30.09 -22.42
C GLY A 885 40.20 -31.21 -23.25
N ILE A 886 40.95 -30.88 -24.29
CA ILE A 886 41.69 -31.87 -25.09
C ILE A 886 42.99 -32.25 -24.38
N SER A 887 43.66 -31.29 -23.74
CA SER A 887 44.85 -31.50 -22.92
C SER A 887 44.80 -30.69 -21.63
N TRP A 888 45.51 -31.19 -20.60
CA TRP A 888 45.48 -30.65 -19.24
C TRP A 888 46.88 -30.43 -18.70
N GLU A 889 47.04 -29.41 -17.88
CA GLU A 889 48.23 -29.14 -17.08
C GLU A 889 47.86 -28.82 -15.64
N GLN A 890 48.74 -29.12 -14.69
CA GLN A 890 48.52 -28.86 -13.27
C GLN A 890 49.11 -27.50 -12.90
N VAL A 891 48.33 -26.63 -12.24
CA VAL A 891 48.66 -25.21 -12.03
C VAL A 891 48.65 -24.82 -10.55
N ASN A 892 49.47 -25.49 -9.73
CA ASN A 892 49.44 -25.38 -8.27
C ASN A 892 50.50 -24.44 -7.66
N TYR A 893 51.21 -23.64 -8.46
CA TYR A 893 52.34 -22.87 -7.95
C TYR A 893 51.87 -21.76 -6.99
N GLY A 894 52.16 -21.91 -5.70
CA GLY A 894 51.74 -20.97 -4.64
C GLY A 894 50.70 -21.54 -3.67
N LEU A 895 50.02 -22.64 -4.03
CA LEU A 895 49.10 -23.35 -3.13
C LEU A 895 49.87 -24.17 -2.09
N ASN A 896 49.47 -24.09 -0.81
CA ASN A 896 50.03 -24.95 0.24
C ASN A 896 49.12 -26.15 0.59
N GLY A 897 47.80 -26.05 0.36
CA GLY A 897 46.85 -27.18 0.40
C GLY A 897 46.81 -27.90 -0.94
N VAL A 898 46.51 -29.20 -0.95
CA VAL A 898 46.52 -30.01 -2.19
C VAL A 898 45.13 -30.40 -2.66
N GLN A 899 44.09 -30.41 -1.82
CA GLN A 899 42.73 -30.69 -2.24
C GLN A 899 41.95 -29.39 -2.42
N VAL A 900 41.30 -29.20 -3.57
CA VAL A 900 40.33 -28.12 -3.77
C VAL A 900 38.98 -28.57 -3.19
N TYR A 901 38.38 -27.72 -2.35
CA TYR A 901 37.07 -27.96 -1.72
C TYR A 901 35.96 -27.10 -2.32
N SER A 902 36.31 -25.88 -2.74
CA SER A 902 35.45 -25.00 -3.52
C SER A 902 36.30 -24.10 -4.40
N MET A 903 35.75 -23.67 -5.53
CA MET A 903 36.39 -22.83 -6.53
C MET A 903 35.35 -21.91 -7.15
N THR A 904 35.75 -20.69 -7.49
CA THR A 904 34.95 -19.79 -8.32
C THR A 904 35.86 -18.92 -9.19
N ILE A 905 35.31 -18.39 -10.28
CA ILE A 905 35.99 -17.49 -11.21
C ILE A 905 35.09 -16.26 -11.38
N ASP A 906 35.63 -15.07 -11.11
CA ASP A 906 34.89 -13.81 -11.29
C ASP A 906 34.88 -13.33 -12.75
N ASP A 907 34.15 -12.26 -13.02
CA ASP A 907 34.00 -11.65 -14.33
C ASP A 907 35.29 -10.99 -14.85
N GLN A 908 36.30 -10.82 -14.00
CA GLN A 908 37.65 -10.35 -14.36
C GLN A 908 38.67 -11.50 -14.53
N ASP A 909 38.22 -12.75 -14.59
CA ASP A 909 39.02 -13.98 -14.66
C ASP A 909 39.93 -14.21 -13.43
N HIS A 910 39.67 -13.57 -12.29
CA HIS A 910 40.34 -13.93 -11.05
C HIS A 910 39.74 -15.22 -10.50
N ILE A 911 40.60 -16.07 -9.95
CA ILE A 911 40.20 -17.40 -9.46
C ILE A 911 40.39 -17.45 -7.97
N TYR A 912 39.33 -17.80 -7.25
CA TYR A 912 39.35 -17.98 -5.80
C TYR A 912 39.16 -19.44 -5.47
N VAL A 913 39.97 -19.97 -4.56
CA VAL A 913 39.90 -21.37 -4.15
C VAL A 913 40.04 -21.53 -2.66
N LEU A 914 39.21 -22.42 -2.12
CA LEU A 914 39.40 -22.98 -0.79
C LEU A 914 40.11 -24.32 -0.94
N THR A 915 41.26 -24.45 -0.31
CA THR A 915 42.03 -25.70 -0.31
C THR A 915 42.07 -26.32 1.08
N THR A 916 42.12 -27.65 1.12
CA THR A 916 42.32 -28.43 2.34
C THR A 916 43.55 -29.31 2.20
N GLN A 917 44.18 -29.65 3.33
CA GLN A 917 45.16 -30.72 3.39
C GLN A 917 44.47 -31.97 3.93
N PRO A 918 44.80 -33.20 3.47
CA PRO A 918 44.26 -34.41 4.06
C PRO A 918 44.51 -34.46 5.57
N GLY A 919 43.48 -34.15 6.37
CA GLY A 919 43.51 -34.14 7.83
C GLY A 919 44.09 -32.90 8.54
N LEU A 920 44.30 -31.75 7.86
CA LEU A 920 44.78 -30.49 8.47
C LEU A 920 44.14 -29.24 7.82
N PHE A 921 44.27 -28.09 8.50
CA PHE A 921 43.59 -26.79 8.29
C PHE A 921 43.56 -26.25 6.85
N ASP A 922 42.48 -25.51 6.58
CA ASP A 922 42.09 -24.94 5.30
C ASP A 922 42.88 -23.67 4.95
N GLY A 923 43.11 -23.42 3.66
CA GLY A 923 43.71 -22.18 3.19
C GLY A 923 42.92 -21.59 2.02
N TYR A 924 42.66 -20.28 2.10
CA TYR A 924 41.99 -19.50 1.08
C TYR A 924 43.03 -18.82 0.18
N TYR A 925 42.88 -18.98 -1.14
CA TYR A 925 43.85 -18.49 -2.12
C TYR A 925 43.15 -17.80 -3.29
N ARG A 926 43.89 -16.88 -3.91
CA ARG A 926 43.49 -16.19 -5.13
C ARG A 926 44.56 -16.30 -6.20
N SER A 927 44.15 -16.32 -7.46
CA SER A 927 44.99 -16.16 -8.64
C SER A 927 44.47 -15.02 -9.51
N MET A 928 45.36 -14.08 -9.85
CA MET A 928 45.09 -12.94 -10.72
C MET A 928 45.67 -13.13 -12.14
N ASP A 929 46.25 -14.29 -12.42
CA ASP A 929 47.01 -14.58 -13.64
C ASP A 929 46.57 -15.90 -14.29
N ASN A 930 45.26 -16.17 -14.25
CA ASN A 930 44.61 -17.34 -14.84
C ASN A 930 45.16 -18.67 -14.29
N GLY A 931 45.36 -18.73 -12.98
CA GLY A 931 45.82 -19.92 -12.25
C GLY A 931 47.33 -20.15 -12.30
N SER A 932 48.12 -19.26 -12.91
CA SER A 932 49.56 -19.48 -13.10
C SER A 932 50.34 -19.36 -11.78
N THR A 933 49.91 -18.44 -10.91
CA THR A 933 50.41 -18.27 -9.55
C THR A 933 49.25 -18.03 -8.57
N TRP A 934 49.46 -18.47 -7.32
CA TRP A 934 48.48 -18.36 -6.25
C TRP A 934 49.06 -17.60 -5.06
N GLU A 935 48.25 -16.68 -4.52
CA GLU A 935 48.52 -15.90 -3.31
C GLU A 935 47.57 -16.37 -2.21
N ALA A 936 48.10 -16.58 -0.99
CA ALA A 936 47.28 -16.88 0.17
C ALA A 936 46.67 -15.59 0.72
N LEU A 937 45.36 -15.61 0.98
CA LEU A 937 44.65 -14.51 1.63
C LEU A 937 44.64 -14.69 3.15
N ASP A 938 44.43 -13.60 3.90
CA ASP A 938 44.44 -13.64 5.36
C ASP A 938 43.33 -14.59 5.87
N TRP A 939 43.68 -15.45 6.82
CA TRP A 939 42.83 -16.56 7.27
C TRP A 939 41.69 -16.08 8.16
N VAL A 940 40.45 -16.42 7.81
CA VAL A 940 39.26 -16.23 8.65
C VAL A 940 38.84 -17.58 9.25
N PRO A 941 38.84 -17.74 10.59
CA PRO A 941 38.46 -19.00 11.23
C PRO A 941 37.00 -19.42 10.99
N ASP A 942 36.10 -18.48 10.67
CA ASP A 942 34.66 -18.73 10.59
C ASP A 942 34.19 -19.18 9.19
N ILE A 943 35.00 -19.01 8.13
CA ILE A 943 34.70 -19.54 6.78
C ILE A 943 35.04 -21.04 6.62
N ASN A 944 35.37 -21.75 7.71
CA ASN A 944 35.62 -23.18 7.66
C ASN A 944 34.41 -23.89 7.01
N TYR A 945 34.68 -24.78 6.05
CA TYR A 945 33.67 -25.56 5.33
C TYR A 945 32.70 -24.76 4.43
N ALA A 946 33.13 -23.65 3.82
CA ALA A 946 32.34 -22.97 2.78
C ALA A 946 31.90 -23.95 1.68
N LEU A 947 30.59 -24.18 1.62
CA LEU A 947 29.94 -25.13 0.73
C LEU A 947 29.89 -24.61 -0.70
N ASP A 948 29.72 -23.29 -0.87
CA ASP A 948 29.71 -22.64 -2.16
C ASP A 948 30.21 -21.20 -2.09
N ILE A 949 30.73 -20.69 -3.20
CA ILE A 949 31.28 -19.33 -3.31
C ILE A 949 30.90 -18.72 -4.66
N VAL A 950 30.36 -17.50 -4.62
CA VAL A 950 30.05 -16.69 -5.79
C VAL A 950 30.76 -15.34 -5.68
N SER A 951 31.24 -14.82 -6.80
CA SER A 951 32.00 -13.57 -6.84
C SER A 951 31.49 -12.67 -7.96
N VAL A 952 31.45 -11.36 -7.69
CA VAL A 952 30.98 -10.34 -8.64
C VAL A 952 31.54 -8.98 -8.25
N ASP A 953 32.10 -8.22 -9.21
CA ASP A 953 32.58 -6.84 -8.98
C ASP A 953 33.46 -6.67 -7.72
N GLY A 954 34.37 -7.61 -7.48
CA GLY A 954 35.26 -7.61 -6.30
C GLY A 954 34.60 -7.99 -4.96
N HIS A 955 33.29 -8.26 -4.96
CA HIS A 955 32.56 -8.83 -3.84
C HIS A 955 32.57 -10.35 -3.91
N ILE A 956 32.71 -11.02 -2.76
CA ILE A 956 32.71 -12.49 -2.69
C ILE A 956 31.74 -12.92 -1.60
N TYR A 957 30.80 -13.76 -1.98
CA TYR A 957 29.77 -14.35 -1.13
C TYR A 957 30.12 -15.82 -0.91
N ALA A 958 30.14 -16.26 0.34
CA ALA A 958 30.43 -17.64 0.70
C ALA A 958 29.34 -18.16 1.65
N ILE A 959 28.80 -19.34 1.36
CA ILE A 959 27.80 -20.00 2.22
C ILE A 959 28.41 -21.21 2.91
N ASN A 960 28.09 -21.44 4.19
CA ASN A 960 28.35 -22.72 4.86
C ASN A 960 27.05 -23.28 5.47
N ASP A 961 27.15 -24.25 6.37
CA ASP A 961 26.00 -24.87 7.06
C ASP A 961 25.48 -24.05 8.25
N GLN A 962 26.06 -22.88 8.51
CA GLN A 962 25.78 -22.04 9.67
C GLN A 962 25.45 -20.60 9.33
N THR A 963 25.92 -20.06 8.21
CA THR A 963 25.75 -18.65 7.85
C THR A 963 26.16 -18.38 6.40
N ILE A 964 25.94 -17.15 5.95
CA ILE A 964 26.43 -16.61 4.68
C ILE A 964 27.38 -15.46 5.02
N PHE A 965 28.54 -15.46 4.38
CA PHE A 965 29.57 -14.46 4.56
C PHE A 965 29.74 -13.63 3.30
N VAL A 966 30.14 -12.39 3.48
CA VAL A 966 30.52 -11.50 2.39
C VAL A 966 31.80 -10.73 2.68
N THR A 967 32.57 -10.51 1.62
CA THR A 967 33.69 -9.57 1.57
C THR A 967 33.45 -8.58 0.44
N ILE A 968 33.79 -7.32 0.67
CA ILE A 968 33.67 -6.21 -0.30
C ILE A 968 35.04 -5.65 -0.72
N ASP A 969 36.12 -6.29 -0.23
CA ASP A 969 37.50 -5.85 -0.39
C ASP A 969 38.41 -6.99 -0.89
N GLU A 970 37.84 -7.83 -1.76
CA GLU A 970 38.50 -8.97 -2.42
C GLU A 970 39.06 -10.01 -1.43
N GLY A 971 38.37 -10.23 -0.30
CA GLY A 971 38.71 -11.24 0.69
C GLY A 971 39.67 -10.79 1.78
N GLN A 972 39.88 -9.48 1.96
CA GLN A 972 40.72 -8.95 3.05
C GLN A 972 39.95 -8.90 4.38
N THR A 973 38.68 -8.51 4.34
CA THR A 973 37.77 -8.51 5.50
C THR A 973 36.45 -9.19 5.14
N TRP A 974 35.85 -9.84 6.15
CA TRP A 974 34.65 -10.65 5.99
C TRP A 974 33.62 -10.30 7.06
N SER A 975 32.36 -10.50 6.71
CA SER A 975 31.23 -10.17 7.54
C SER A 975 30.05 -11.10 7.30
N GLU A 976 29.13 -11.20 8.27
CA GLU A 976 27.93 -12.03 8.13
C GLU A 976 26.83 -11.29 7.36
N LEU A 977 26.14 -12.04 6.49
CA LEU A 977 25.03 -11.59 5.66
C LEU A 977 23.81 -12.48 5.94
N THR A 978 23.17 -12.26 7.09
CA THR A 978 22.05 -13.09 7.59
C THR A 978 20.77 -12.29 7.85
N ASP A 979 20.74 -11.03 7.45
CA ASP A 979 19.56 -10.19 7.60
C ASP A 979 18.39 -10.78 6.80
N GLY A 980 17.23 -10.94 7.42
CA GLY A 980 16.11 -11.71 6.86
C GLY A 980 16.06 -13.22 7.09
N LEU A 981 17.08 -13.80 7.73
CA LEU A 981 17.08 -15.24 8.04
C LEU A 981 16.79 -15.50 9.52
N SER A 982 15.82 -16.36 9.80
CA SER A 982 15.62 -16.90 11.15
C SER A 982 16.74 -17.85 11.57
N GLU A 983 16.86 -18.13 12.87
CA GLU A 983 17.81 -19.14 13.38
C GLU A 983 17.56 -20.53 12.74
N GLU A 984 16.30 -20.88 12.45
CA GLU A 984 15.95 -22.16 11.82
C GLU A 984 16.39 -22.18 10.35
N GLU A 985 16.12 -21.12 9.58
CA GLU A 985 16.53 -21.02 8.18
C GLU A 985 18.05 -21.03 8.06
N THR A 986 18.72 -20.27 8.92
CA THR A 986 20.19 -20.20 9.04
C THR A 986 20.79 -21.60 9.29
N PHE A 987 20.21 -22.37 10.22
CA PHE A 987 20.64 -23.75 10.49
C PHE A 987 20.39 -24.73 9.32
N ASN A 988 19.51 -24.38 8.38
CA ASN A 988 19.19 -25.19 7.22
C ASN A 988 19.71 -24.60 5.89
N LEU A 989 20.60 -23.60 5.97
CA LEU A 989 21.47 -23.19 4.87
C LEU A 989 22.42 -24.35 4.54
N GLY A 990 22.81 -24.50 3.27
CA GLY A 990 23.92 -25.40 2.94
C GLY A 990 23.77 -26.25 1.70
N ALA A 991 23.31 -25.65 0.59
CA ALA A 991 23.37 -26.30 -0.71
C ALA A 991 24.20 -25.52 -1.73
N ASN A 992 23.72 -24.39 -2.25
CA ASN A 992 24.44 -23.59 -3.23
C ASN A 992 24.05 -22.11 -3.15
N LEU A 993 24.93 -21.26 -3.68
CA LEU A 993 24.66 -19.87 -4.02
C LEU A 993 24.54 -19.76 -5.55
N GLU A 994 23.68 -18.87 -6.03
CA GLU A 994 23.59 -18.56 -7.46
C GLU A 994 23.39 -17.07 -7.65
N LEU A 995 24.21 -16.46 -8.50
CA LEU A 995 24.03 -15.07 -8.92
C LEU A 995 23.37 -15.06 -10.30
N THR A 996 22.18 -14.47 -10.39
CA THR A 996 21.51 -14.33 -11.68
C THR A 996 22.20 -13.28 -12.54
N SER A 997 22.03 -13.36 -13.86
CA SER A 997 22.55 -12.32 -14.78
C SER A 997 21.99 -10.93 -14.49
N SER A 998 20.83 -10.86 -13.84
CA SER A 998 20.16 -9.62 -13.46
C SER A 998 20.72 -9.03 -12.17
N GLY A 999 21.48 -9.81 -11.38
CA GLY A 999 22.15 -9.36 -10.16
C GLY A 999 21.55 -9.80 -8.84
N TYR A 1000 20.54 -10.67 -8.87
CA TYR A 1000 19.97 -11.24 -7.64
C TYR A 1000 20.83 -12.40 -7.14
N LEU A 1001 21.08 -12.43 -5.84
CA LEU A 1001 21.78 -13.53 -5.19
C LEU A 1001 20.75 -14.49 -4.58
N TYR A 1002 20.87 -15.77 -4.90
CA TYR A 1002 20.09 -16.84 -4.31
C TYR A 1002 20.93 -17.61 -3.29
N ALA A 1003 20.32 -17.94 -2.16
CA ALA A 1003 20.84 -18.89 -1.18
C ALA A 1003 19.85 -20.02 -0.96
N VAL A 1004 20.26 -21.24 -1.28
CA VAL A 1004 19.38 -22.41 -1.20
C VAL A 1004 19.92 -23.50 -0.28
N GLY A 1005 18.96 -24.17 0.37
CA GLY A 1005 19.19 -25.26 1.30
C GLY A 1005 17.90 -26.06 1.47
N ARG A 1006 17.35 -26.09 2.68
CA ARG A 1006 15.98 -26.57 2.91
C ARG A 1006 14.94 -25.62 2.35
N TYR A 1007 15.23 -24.33 2.44
CA TYR A 1007 14.44 -23.21 1.95
C TYR A 1007 15.19 -22.57 0.77
N VAL A 1008 14.48 -21.74 0.02
CA VAL A 1008 15.03 -20.96 -1.09
C VAL A 1008 14.89 -19.50 -0.71
N HIS A 1009 16.00 -18.77 -0.67
CA HIS A 1009 15.99 -17.34 -0.41
C HIS A 1009 16.62 -16.61 -1.60
N ARG A 1010 16.12 -15.41 -1.87
CA ARG A 1010 16.64 -14.46 -2.85
C ARG A 1010 16.96 -13.15 -2.15
N SER A 1011 17.98 -12.44 -2.60
CA SER A 1011 18.22 -11.07 -2.15
C SER A 1011 17.05 -10.16 -2.53
N SER A 1012 16.68 -9.22 -1.65
CA SER A 1012 15.69 -8.17 -1.93
C SER A 1012 16.23 -7.12 -2.91
N GLU A 1013 17.55 -7.00 -3.00
CA GLU A 1013 18.26 -6.04 -3.85
C GLU A 1013 19.34 -6.70 -4.73
N LEU A 1014 19.80 -5.96 -5.75
CA LEU A 1014 20.88 -6.37 -6.64
C LEU A 1014 22.23 -6.24 -5.93
N VAL A 1015 23.05 -7.28 -5.99
CA VAL A 1015 24.31 -7.33 -5.22
C VAL A 1015 25.51 -6.68 -5.93
N PHE A 1016 25.28 -5.95 -7.03
CA PHE A 1016 26.29 -5.12 -7.70
C PHE A 1016 26.51 -3.75 -7.02
N SER A 1017 25.65 -3.38 -6.06
CA SER A 1017 25.77 -2.17 -5.24
C SER A 1017 26.36 -2.52 -3.87
N PRO A 1018 27.09 -1.59 -3.20
CA PRO A 1018 27.68 -1.86 -1.90
C PRO A 1018 26.59 -2.27 -0.91
N ILE A 1019 26.74 -3.46 -0.32
CA ILE A 1019 25.76 -4.07 0.58
C ILE A 1019 25.63 -3.21 1.84
N LEU A 1020 24.39 -2.81 2.16
CA LEU A 1020 24.13 -1.78 3.17
C LEU A 1020 23.79 -2.30 4.57
N ASP A 1021 23.82 -3.59 4.87
CA ASP A 1021 23.84 -4.06 6.27
C ASP A 1021 24.80 -5.23 6.46
N ILE A 1022 26.06 -4.87 6.72
CA ILE A 1022 27.12 -5.83 6.93
C ILE A 1022 27.56 -5.71 8.39
N LYS A 1023 27.20 -6.68 9.24
CA LYS A 1023 27.76 -6.79 10.59
C LYS A 1023 29.22 -7.23 10.48
N PRO A 1024 30.20 -6.36 10.80
CA PRO A 1024 31.59 -6.77 10.74
C PRO A 1024 31.77 -7.95 11.69
N ILE A 1025 32.34 -9.05 11.19
CA ILE A 1025 32.79 -10.09 12.10
C ILE A 1025 33.89 -9.43 12.92
N ASN A 1026 33.62 -9.26 14.23
CA ASN A 1026 34.66 -8.94 15.18
C ASN A 1026 35.60 -10.15 15.20
N LEU A 1027 36.61 -10.11 14.33
CA LEU A 1027 37.74 -11.02 14.37
C LEU A 1027 38.17 -11.10 15.83
N PRO A 1028 38.26 -12.30 16.45
CA PRO A 1028 38.76 -12.42 17.80
C PRO A 1028 40.10 -11.70 17.84
N ASN A 1029 40.15 -10.57 18.56
CA ASN A 1029 41.20 -9.55 18.61
C ASN A 1029 42.36 -9.78 17.64
N GLU A 1030 42.56 -8.89 16.67
CA GLU A 1030 43.80 -8.84 15.88
C GLU A 1030 44.98 -9.23 16.78
N PHE A 1031 45.72 -10.29 16.42
CA PHE A 1031 46.87 -10.73 17.20
C PHE A 1031 47.66 -9.51 17.67
N SER A 1032 48.16 -9.54 18.91
CA SER A 1032 48.96 -8.43 19.47
C SER A 1032 50.25 -8.14 18.67
N PHE A 1033 50.48 -8.90 17.59
CA PHE A 1033 51.60 -8.86 16.67
C PHE A 1033 51.23 -9.41 15.28
N LYS A 1034 51.92 -8.93 14.23
CA LYS A 1034 51.83 -9.46 12.85
C LYS A 1034 53.18 -10.08 12.46
N LEU A 1035 53.17 -11.26 11.83
CA LEU A 1035 54.38 -11.89 11.24
C LEU A 1035 54.31 -11.74 9.72
N PHE A 1036 55.23 -10.97 9.13
CA PHE A 1036 55.29 -10.79 7.68
C PHE A 1036 56.03 -11.94 7.00
N SER A 1037 55.72 -12.15 5.72
CA SER A 1037 56.42 -13.12 4.88
C SER A 1037 57.93 -12.85 4.86
N ALA A 1038 58.71 -13.81 5.36
CA ALA A 1038 60.16 -13.78 5.24
C ALA A 1038 60.63 -13.65 3.79
N TYR A 1039 61.59 -12.74 3.55
CA TYR A 1039 62.10 -12.46 2.22
C TYR A 1039 63.63 -12.38 2.20
N PRO A 1040 64.32 -13.01 1.22
CA PRO A 1040 63.75 -13.91 0.20
C PRO A 1040 63.25 -15.24 0.81
N ASN A 1041 62.29 -15.91 0.16
CA ASN A 1041 61.86 -17.29 0.48
C ASN A 1041 61.30 -17.93 -0.82
N PRO A 1042 61.98 -18.90 -1.46
CA PRO A 1042 63.17 -19.62 -1.00
C PRO A 1042 64.41 -18.75 -0.83
N PHE A 1043 65.36 -19.16 0.01
CA PHE A 1043 66.54 -18.35 0.35
C PHE A 1043 67.86 -19.13 0.35
N ASN A 1044 68.98 -18.41 0.17
CA ASN A 1044 70.33 -18.95 0.23
C ASN A 1044 71.42 -17.88 0.53
N PRO A 1045 72.20 -17.97 1.62
CA PRO A 1045 71.91 -18.68 2.86
C PRO A 1045 71.06 -17.86 3.84
N THR A 1046 70.61 -16.67 3.43
CA THR A 1046 70.01 -15.69 4.34
C THR A 1046 68.60 -15.27 3.94
N THR A 1047 67.69 -15.21 4.92
CA THR A 1047 66.34 -14.63 4.78
C THR A 1047 66.11 -13.60 5.89
N THR A 1048 65.24 -12.65 5.64
CA THR A 1048 64.84 -11.63 6.60
C THR A 1048 63.42 -11.91 7.08
N ILE A 1049 63.24 -12.08 8.39
CA ILE A 1049 61.96 -12.27 9.06
C ILE A 1049 61.54 -10.94 9.66
N ARG A 1050 60.36 -10.44 9.29
CA ARG A 1050 59.81 -9.18 9.80
C ARG A 1050 58.57 -9.46 10.63
N PHE A 1051 58.38 -8.73 11.71
CA PHE A 1051 57.14 -8.77 12.50
C PHE A 1051 56.87 -7.42 13.16
N ASP A 1052 55.60 -7.06 13.31
CA ASP A 1052 55.15 -5.85 13.98
C ASP A 1052 54.50 -6.19 15.33
N LEU A 1053 54.68 -5.32 16.32
CA LEU A 1053 54.16 -5.50 17.68
C LEU A 1053 53.27 -4.32 18.06
N LYS A 1054 52.02 -4.57 18.41
CA LYS A 1054 51.04 -3.51 18.74
C LYS A 1054 51.23 -2.96 20.15
N GLU A 1055 51.54 -3.81 21.13
CA GLU A 1055 51.69 -3.39 22.52
C GLU A 1055 53.16 -3.36 23.00
N PRO A 1056 53.57 -2.34 23.79
CA PRO A 1056 54.90 -2.32 24.37
C PRO A 1056 55.01 -3.33 25.53
N ARG A 1057 56.10 -4.13 25.52
CA ARG A 1057 56.55 -5.04 26.58
C ARG A 1057 55.91 -6.45 26.65
N SER A 1058 55.58 -7.04 25.51
CA SER A 1058 55.22 -8.46 25.39
C SER A 1058 56.47 -9.38 25.44
N THR A 1059 56.34 -10.54 26.10
CA THR A 1059 57.41 -11.57 26.07
C THR A 1059 57.29 -12.35 24.76
N ILE A 1060 58.29 -12.23 23.91
CA ILE A 1060 58.34 -12.77 22.55
C ILE A 1060 59.30 -13.95 22.47
N ASP A 1061 58.89 -14.97 21.72
CA ASP A 1061 59.69 -16.14 21.39
C ASP A 1061 59.65 -16.34 19.86
N LEU A 1062 60.74 -16.03 19.17
CA LEU A 1062 60.92 -16.27 17.74
C LEU A 1062 61.89 -17.44 17.55
N ARG A 1063 61.41 -18.56 17.01
CA ARG A 1063 62.16 -19.82 16.93
C ARG A 1063 62.10 -20.42 15.55
N ILE A 1064 63.14 -21.16 15.17
CA ILE A 1064 63.20 -21.92 13.93
C ILE A 1064 63.17 -23.41 14.25
N TYR A 1065 62.33 -24.15 13.54
CA TYR A 1065 62.20 -25.61 13.63
C TYR A 1065 62.49 -26.27 12.27
N ASP A 1066 62.98 -27.51 12.30
CA ASP A 1066 63.06 -28.36 11.11
C ASP A 1066 61.74 -29.09 10.85
N ILE A 1067 61.64 -29.80 9.71
CA ILE A 1067 60.43 -30.53 9.31
C ILE A 1067 59.98 -31.61 10.30
N ASN A 1068 60.84 -32.06 11.22
CA ASN A 1068 60.48 -33.02 12.27
C ASN A 1068 60.03 -32.33 13.57
N GLY A 1069 59.86 -31.00 13.55
CA GLY A 1069 59.52 -30.20 14.73
C GLY A 1069 60.67 -30.04 15.73
N ARG A 1070 61.92 -30.37 15.35
CA ARG A 1070 63.08 -30.15 16.23
C ARG A 1070 63.50 -28.69 16.13
N LEU A 1071 63.66 -28.05 17.29
CA LEU A 1071 64.19 -26.69 17.41
C LEU A 1071 65.61 -26.63 16.81
N VAL A 1072 65.77 -25.82 15.77
CA VAL A 1072 67.03 -25.54 15.07
C VAL A 1072 67.73 -24.35 15.71
N GLU A 1073 66.99 -23.26 15.95
CA GLU A 1073 67.55 -22.02 16.47
C GLU A 1073 66.49 -21.19 17.20
N THR A 1074 66.90 -20.35 18.15
CA THR A 1074 66.05 -19.34 18.79
C THR A 1074 66.60 -17.98 18.39
N LEU A 1075 65.82 -17.24 17.60
CA LEU A 1075 66.22 -15.94 17.04
C LEU A 1075 65.94 -14.78 17.99
N VAL A 1076 64.82 -14.85 18.71
CA VAL A 1076 64.44 -13.87 19.73
C VAL A 1076 63.84 -14.60 20.92
N ASN A 1077 64.25 -14.24 22.14
CA ASN A 1077 63.60 -14.68 23.37
C ASN A 1077 63.73 -13.57 24.41
N GLY A 1078 62.67 -12.79 24.62
CA GLY A 1078 62.71 -11.64 25.53
C GLY A 1078 61.62 -10.62 25.26
N VAL A 1079 61.82 -9.41 25.79
CA VAL A 1079 60.85 -8.32 25.71
C VAL A 1079 61.28 -7.32 24.64
N LEU A 1080 60.39 -7.03 23.68
CA LEU A 1080 60.58 -5.98 22.68
C LEU A 1080 59.58 -4.84 22.89
N ILE A 1081 59.89 -3.66 22.32
CA ILE A 1081 58.99 -2.51 22.30
C ILE A 1081 58.00 -2.63 21.14
N ALA A 1082 56.86 -1.95 21.22
CA ALA A 1082 55.92 -1.83 20.11
C ALA A 1082 56.60 -1.25 18.85
N GLY A 1083 56.10 -1.65 17.68
CA GLY A 1083 56.61 -1.29 16.35
C GLY A 1083 57.27 -2.45 15.60
N GLU A 1084 57.71 -2.17 14.38
CA GLU A 1084 58.28 -3.17 13.47
C GLU A 1084 59.68 -3.63 13.90
N HIS A 1085 59.91 -4.94 13.78
CA HIS A 1085 61.19 -5.60 14.03
C HIS A 1085 61.61 -6.40 12.81
N GLU A 1086 62.90 -6.36 12.51
CA GLU A 1086 63.51 -7.09 11.42
C GLU A 1086 64.65 -7.96 11.95
N ILE A 1087 64.57 -9.27 11.74
CA ILE A 1087 65.57 -10.25 12.16
C ILE A 1087 66.06 -11.04 10.95
N GLN A 1088 67.36 -10.98 10.71
CA GLN A 1088 68.00 -11.71 9.63
C GLN A 1088 68.43 -13.10 10.12
N TRP A 1089 67.95 -14.15 9.46
CA TRP A 1089 68.36 -15.53 9.74
C TRP A 1089 69.32 -16.04 8.66
N ASN A 1090 70.52 -16.48 9.08
CA ASN A 1090 71.57 -16.97 8.18
C ASN A 1090 71.89 -18.44 8.49
N VAL A 1091 71.66 -19.30 7.51
CA VAL A 1091 71.86 -20.74 7.63
C VAL A 1091 73.30 -21.11 7.26
N THR A 1092 74.17 -21.27 8.26
CA THR A 1092 75.58 -21.61 8.04
C THR A 1092 75.92 -23.11 8.16
N ALA A 1093 75.02 -23.94 8.72
CA ALA A 1093 75.32 -25.36 9.04
C ALA A 1093 74.18 -26.38 8.79
N SER A 1094 73.08 -26.00 8.13
CA SER A 1094 71.89 -26.86 7.97
C SER A 1094 71.75 -27.45 6.55
N SER A 1095 70.95 -28.50 6.39
CA SER A 1095 70.65 -29.13 5.09
C SER A 1095 69.61 -28.33 4.30
N SER A 1096 69.68 -28.29 2.96
CA SER A 1096 68.56 -27.79 2.14
C SER A 1096 67.26 -28.49 2.55
N GLY A 1097 66.16 -27.75 2.64
CA GLY A 1097 64.89 -28.31 3.09
C GLY A 1097 63.92 -27.26 3.63
N VAL A 1098 62.80 -27.76 4.15
CA VAL A 1098 61.75 -26.96 4.76
C VAL A 1098 62.05 -26.74 6.24
N TYR A 1099 61.95 -25.48 6.65
CA TYR A 1099 62.03 -25.02 8.03
C TYR A 1099 60.75 -24.25 8.37
N PHE A 1100 60.49 -24.06 9.65
CA PHE A 1100 59.36 -23.27 10.14
C PHE A 1100 59.87 -22.22 11.11
N VAL A 1101 59.51 -20.96 10.89
CA VAL A 1101 59.65 -19.92 11.91
C VAL A 1101 58.37 -19.82 12.70
N GLU A 1102 58.46 -19.85 14.02
CA GLU A 1102 57.37 -19.67 14.98
C GLU A 1102 57.62 -18.38 15.74
N LEU A 1103 56.64 -17.48 15.75
CA LEU A 1103 56.58 -16.30 16.60
C LEU A 1103 55.48 -16.49 17.65
N ARG A 1104 55.85 -16.44 18.93
CA ARG A 1104 54.92 -16.65 20.05
C ARG A 1104 54.94 -15.48 21.03
N ILE A 1105 53.76 -15.02 21.44
CA ILE A 1105 53.55 -14.02 22.49
C ILE A 1105 52.44 -14.51 23.43
N GLY A 1106 52.78 -14.78 24.70
CA GLY A 1106 51.81 -15.37 25.63
C GLY A 1106 51.31 -16.74 25.15
N GLU A 1107 50.00 -16.87 24.93
CA GLU A 1107 49.36 -18.07 24.34
C GLU A 1107 49.18 -17.98 22.81
N GLU A 1108 49.35 -16.79 22.23
CA GLU A 1108 49.24 -16.55 20.78
C GLU A 1108 50.50 -17.03 20.04
N ARG A 1109 50.34 -17.72 18.90
CA ARG A 1109 51.45 -18.16 18.05
C ARG A 1109 51.14 -18.04 16.56
N LEU A 1110 52.11 -17.59 15.78
CA LEU A 1110 52.10 -17.59 14.31
C LEU A 1110 53.26 -18.43 13.79
N VAL A 1111 53.04 -19.19 12.71
CA VAL A 1111 54.06 -20.06 12.11
C VAL A 1111 54.14 -19.80 10.62
N GLN A 1112 55.35 -19.61 10.09
CA GLN A 1112 55.60 -19.41 8.66
C GLN A 1112 56.61 -20.44 8.14
N LYS A 1113 56.34 -21.01 6.97
CA LYS A 1113 57.23 -21.94 6.27
C LYS A 1113 58.39 -21.21 5.58
N LEU A 1114 59.60 -21.72 5.74
CA LEU A 1114 60.83 -21.24 5.10
C LEU A 1114 61.46 -22.35 4.26
N LEU A 1115 61.87 -22.04 3.03
CA LEU A 1115 62.51 -22.98 2.11
C LEU A 1115 63.98 -22.58 1.90
N TYR A 1116 64.89 -23.33 2.53
CA TYR A 1116 66.33 -23.15 2.33
C TYR A 1116 66.82 -24.02 1.17
N ILE A 1117 67.46 -23.41 0.18
CA ILE A 1117 68.03 -24.09 -0.98
C ILE A 1117 69.53 -23.79 -1.03
N LYS A 1118 70.38 -24.80 -0.78
CA LYS A 1118 71.84 -24.68 -0.86
C LYS A 1118 72.37 -24.64 -2.29
#